data_AF-A0A9W6RAW3-F1
#
_entry.id   AF-A0A9W6RAW3-F1
#
_cell.length_a   1.000
_cell.length_b   1.000
_cell.length_c   1.000
_cell.angle_alpha   90.00
_cell.angle_beta   90.00
_cell.angle_gamma   90.00
#
_symmetry.space_group_name_H-M   'P 1'
#
loop_
_entity.id
_entity.type
_entity.pdbx_description
1 polymer ?
#
loop_
_entity_poly.entity_id
_entity_poly.type
_entity_poly.pdbx_seq_one_letter_code
_entity_poly.pdbx_strand_id
1 'polypeptide(L)'
;MTGVLVRLLTVLALTAALVVQPWTAPEAPAAEPCASETVRRVAGGALGESTPVLFVHGINSDATTWNVPERNPITHQIAAKVGETSVWTFDYRKAQPAWVTDQRIGPALAEAISCLSRASGARVVVVAHSMGGLATQLAVSEDDPRGGKVGDRVAEVITLGTPFRGSRLLSMVRHAISPGLLFVLRAGPASAVVLVGLYAILGICAGDTGGDGSRCSLISVPESAQAEALEFDSDAITALPPWPEKLPVFAIAGDIWVRGPLGDAVPAPWEVGDIAVTLDSATAHSTAGSPFVVRCEENLLDALNSPCAHTELQQHPAIIDKVVERVRRIVDGPSLAWATTGEVRVRHPSGEYQIATIPPGAQAVQLAWSGSGRRLAWVTERPDGRQRLFLADTEDRVVRSWDCGWCQPIAFHGETLLSAGSGGGDFSMDLLAYPDDGGAAVPFRITGLPPIDFEQCTGPCGVGLLGGTGDPEGLIITYTALGGGNFGGVDALYRVDSKGEAHYLAAAEGSGPPTDLAVSPDGRRLAYLAFTHLGACAESTSAAVVDLDDGDSAESVLPDGGREVQAISAWFDSSGTAYGSFAASEACDTPPAPSGVRVFREEAGRAWTAVPDSALARAYTDNGWAATLVGERRPGTLMLSRRTASFEIAKNVTAFAWGPRR
;
A
#
# COMPACT_ATOMS: atom_id res chain seq x y z
N MET A 1 46.75 42.29 -73.76
CA MET A 1 45.48 41.56 -73.92
C MET A 1 45.60 40.27 -73.11
N THR A 2 45.30 40.26 -71.82
CA THR A 2 43.99 40.30 -71.14
C THR A 2 43.47 38.89 -70.85
N GLY A 3 43.40 38.56 -69.56
CA GLY A 3 42.32 37.76 -69.01
C GLY A 3 42.61 36.28 -68.82
N VAL A 4 42.62 35.88 -67.54
CA VAL A 4 42.24 34.55 -67.05
C VAL A 4 43.26 33.43 -67.31
N LEU A 5 44.32 33.35 -66.48
CA LEU A 5 44.93 32.07 -66.08
C LEU A 5 45.89 32.20 -64.88
N VAL A 6 45.51 32.93 -63.82
CA VAL A 6 46.28 32.97 -62.56
C VAL A 6 45.32 32.95 -61.37
N ARG A 7 44.62 31.83 -61.17
CA ARG A 7 43.91 31.47 -59.92
C ARG A 7 43.77 29.95 -59.77
N LEU A 8 44.81 29.20 -60.12
CA LEU A 8 44.97 27.79 -59.75
C LEU A 8 46.36 27.64 -59.16
N LEU A 9 46.49 27.68 -57.82
CA LEU A 9 47.58 27.07 -57.01
C LEU A 9 47.66 27.53 -55.54
N THR A 10 46.65 28.22 -54.99
CA THR A 10 46.61 28.57 -53.55
C THR A 10 45.29 28.25 -52.87
N VAL A 11 44.73 27.05 -53.10
CA VAL A 11 43.71 26.44 -52.21
C VAL A 11 43.91 24.93 -52.17
N LEU A 12 45.10 24.48 -51.77
CA LEU A 12 45.39 23.05 -51.60
C LEU A 12 46.12 22.82 -50.26
N ALA A 13 45.49 23.23 -49.15
CA ALA A 13 45.93 22.89 -47.79
C ALA A 13 44.84 23.13 -46.72
N LEU A 14 43.56 22.91 -47.05
CA LEU A 14 42.46 22.94 -46.07
C LEU A 14 41.29 22.05 -46.55
N THR A 15 41.60 20.81 -46.93
CA THR A 15 40.58 19.75 -46.96
C THR A 15 40.47 19.16 -45.57
N ALA A 16 39.40 19.59 -44.92
CA ALA A 16 38.84 19.13 -43.66
C ALA A 16 39.25 17.70 -43.26
N ALA A 17 39.80 17.59 -42.06
CA ALA A 17 39.56 16.43 -41.22
C ALA A 17 38.04 16.34 -40.97
N LEU A 18 37.32 15.66 -41.85
CA LEU A 18 36.02 15.10 -41.49
C LEU A 18 36.31 14.00 -40.46
N VAL A 19 36.15 14.36 -39.18
CA VAL A 19 35.87 13.39 -38.15
C VAL A 19 34.58 12.70 -38.59
N VAL A 20 34.71 11.48 -39.12
CA VAL A 20 33.57 10.57 -39.25
C VAL A 20 33.19 10.22 -37.82
N GLN A 21 32.35 11.06 -37.21
CA GLN A 21 31.64 10.62 -36.03
C GLN A 21 30.71 9.50 -36.51
N PRO A 22 30.83 8.27 -35.98
CA PRO A 22 29.84 7.26 -36.24
C PRO A 22 28.50 7.86 -35.82
N TRP A 23 27.62 8.08 -36.79
CA TRP A 23 26.20 8.26 -36.50
C TRP A 23 25.74 6.94 -35.89
N THR A 24 25.90 6.80 -34.58
CA THR A 24 25.10 5.88 -33.80
C THR A 24 23.68 6.42 -33.93
N ALA A 25 22.87 5.78 -34.77
CA ALA A 25 21.44 5.97 -34.71
C ALA A 25 21.03 5.85 -33.23
N PRO A 26 20.20 6.76 -32.69
CA PRO A 26 19.70 6.59 -31.34
C PRO A 26 19.11 5.18 -31.24
N GLU A 27 19.62 4.42 -30.28
CA GLU A 27 19.17 3.08 -29.99
C GLU A 27 17.66 3.15 -29.79
N ALA A 28 16.90 2.40 -30.59
CA ALA A 28 15.44 2.41 -30.50
C ALA A 28 15.07 2.09 -29.05
N PRO A 29 14.17 2.86 -28.41
CA PRO A 29 13.76 2.57 -27.04
C PRO A 29 13.32 1.11 -26.96
N ALA A 30 13.85 0.37 -25.99
CA ALA A 30 13.49 -1.01 -25.79
C ALA A 30 11.96 -1.13 -25.72
N ALA A 31 11.38 -2.05 -26.50
CA ALA A 31 9.94 -2.25 -26.53
C ALA A 31 9.44 -2.54 -25.10
N GLU A 32 8.39 -1.83 -24.67
CA GLU A 32 7.86 -2.03 -23.33
C GLU A 32 7.31 -3.44 -23.16
N PRO A 33 7.71 -4.15 -22.09
CA PRO A 33 7.16 -5.47 -21.83
C PRO A 33 5.64 -5.34 -21.65
N CYS A 34 4.89 -6.21 -22.34
CA CYS A 34 3.43 -6.27 -22.39
C CYS A 34 2.72 -5.25 -23.31
N ALA A 35 3.40 -4.26 -23.88
CA ALA A 35 2.75 -3.32 -24.80
C ALA A 35 2.38 -4.02 -26.13
N SER A 36 1.17 -3.77 -26.61
CA SER A 36 0.62 -4.33 -27.85
C SER A 36 -0.38 -3.36 -28.49
N GLU A 37 -1.03 -3.76 -29.60
CA GLU A 37 -2.13 -2.96 -30.14
C GLU A 37 -3.29 -2.80 -29.14
N THR A 38 -3.52 -3.82 -28.31
CA THR A 38 -4.63 -3.93 -27.35
C THR A 38 -4.27 -3.49 -25.94
N VAL A 39 -2.98 -3.48 -25.56
CA VAL A 39 -2.51 -3.05 -24.23
C VAL A 39 -1.53 -1.90 -24.40
N ARG A 40 -1.88 -0.71 -23.89
CA ARG A 40 -1.04 0.49 -24.05
C ARG A 40 -0.83 1.22 -22.74
N ARG A 41 0.40 1.64 -22.46
CA ARG A 41 0.67 2.59 -21.38
C ARG A 41 0.24 3.98 -21.83
N VAL A 42 -0.45 4.70 -20.95
CA VAL A 42 -0.99 6.04 -21.24
C VAL A 42 -0.42 7.12 -20.31
N ALA A 43 0.00 6.76 -19.11
CA ALA A 43 0.61 7.69 -18.15
C ALA A 43 1.45 6.94 -17.09
N GLY A 44 2.17 7.68 -16.26
CA GLY A 44 2.91 7.14 -15.11
C GLY A 44 4.33 6.66 -15.43
N GLY A 45 4.94 6.01 -14.44
CA GLY A 45 6.31 5.51 -14.49
C GLY A 45 6.50 4.25 -15.35
N ALA A 46 7.73 3.77 -15.42
CA ALA A 46 8.06 2.52 -16.10
C ALA A 46 7.44 1.31 -15.38
N LEU A 47 7.10 0.25 -16.13
CA LEU A 47 6.40 -0.91 -15.59
C LEU A 47 7.15 -1.63 -14.46
N GLY A 48 8.48 -1.73 -14.57
CA GLY A 48 9.32 -2.56 -13.69
C GLY A 48 9.45 -2.08 -12.25
N GLU A 49 8.92 -0.91 -11.92
CA GLU A 49 9.08 -0.24 -10.61
C GLU A 49 7.76 0.40 -10.17
N SER A 50 6.61 0.01 -10.75
CA SER A 50 5.34 0.69 -10.52
C SER A 50 4.18 -0.27 -10.41
N THR A 51 3.20 0.05 -9.56
CA THR A 51 1.95 -0.68 -9.48
C THR A 51 1.14 -0.45 -10.77
N PRO A 52 0.81 -1.49 -11.56
CA PRO A 52 0.06 -1.30 -12.79
C PRO A 52 -1.41 -1.01 -12.48
N VAL A 53 -1.94 0.07 -13.07
CA VAL A 53 -3.37 0.40 -13.05
C VAL A 53 -3.92 0.21 -14.46
N LEU A 54 -4.75 -0.82 -14.66
CA LEU A 54 -5.29 -1.20 -15.96
C LEU A 54 -6.74 -0.74 -16.11
N PHE A 55 -6.99 0.11 -17.10
CA PHE A 55 -8.29 0.64 -17.45
C PHE A 55 -8.95 -0.19 -18.57
N VAL A 56 -10.20 -0.61 -18.35
CA VAL A 56 -10.98 -1.45 -19.27
C VAL A 56 -12.26 -0.72 -19.66
N HIS A 57 -12.39 -0.37 -20.95
CA HIS A 57 -13.54 0.39 -21.47
C HIS A 57 -14.82 -0.46 -21.58
N GLY A 58 -15.95 0.20 -21.83
CA GLY A 58 -17.26 -0.42 -22.00
C GLY A 58 -17.62 -0.82 -23.44
N ILE A 59 -18.90 -1.16 -23.64
CA ILE A 59 -19.50 -1.48 -24.94
C ILE A 59 -19.41 -0.30 -25.92
N ASN A 60 -19.22 -0.59 -27.22
CA ASN A 60 -19.14 0.38 -28.31
C ASN A 60 -18.22 1.58 -28.01
N SER A 61 -17.10 1.29 -27.37
CA SER A 61 -16.10 2.27 -26.94
C SER A 61 -14.70 1.72 -27.20
N ASP A 62 -13.68 2.50 -26.86
CA ASP A 62 -12.28 2.12 -26.95
C ASP A 62 -11.45 2.75 -25.81
N ALA A 63 -10.14 2.50 -25.84
CA ALA A 63 -9.21 3.01 -24.82
C ALA A 63 -9.18 4.55 -24.69
N THR A 64 -9.62 5.31 -25.69
CA THR A 64 -9.58 6.79 -25.66
C THR A 64 -10.58 7.39 -24.68
N THR A 65 -11.62 6.64 -24.27
CA THR A 65 -12.60 7.08 -23.25
C THR A 65 -11.94 7.47 -21.92
N TRP A 66 -10.77 6.89 -21.63
CA TRP A 66 -10.00 7.13 -20.41
C TRP A 66 -8.99 8.28 -20.51
N ASN A 67 -8.78 8.82 -21.71
CA ASN A 67 -7.70 9.78 -21.98
C ASN A 67 -8.16 10.93 -22.89
N VAL A 68 -9.26 11.58 -22.50
CA VAL A 68 -9.78 12.80 -23.16
C VAL A 68 -9.01 14.01 -22.60
N PRO A 69 -8.00 14.58 -23.31
CA PRO A 69 -7.03 15.50 -22.72
C PRO A 69 -7.66 16.81 -22.23
N GLU A 70 -8.72 17.29 -22.88
CA GLU A 70 -9.40 18.54 -22.54
C GLU A 70 -10.14 18.47 -21.18
N ARG A 71 -10.22 17.29 -20.55
CA ARG A 71 -11.06 17.03 -19.36
C ARG A 71 -10.28 16.58 -18.13
N ASN A 72 -8.95 16.78 -18.08
CA ASN A 72 -8.08 16.34 -16.98
C ASN A 72 -8.33 14.86 -16.59
N PRO A 73 -7.99 13.93 -17.48
CA PRO A 73 -8.44 12.54 -17.40
C PRO A 73 -7.94 11.83 -16.15
N ILE A 74 -8.77 10.91 -15.63
CA ILE A 74 -8.52 10.07 -14.45
C ILE A 74 -7.16 9.34 -14.50
N THR A 75 -6.74 8.92 -15.70
CA THR A 75 -5.46 8.25 -15.96
C THR A 75 -4.27 9.13 -15.61
N HIS A 76 -4.28 10.40 -16.05
CA HIS A 76 -3.24 11.38 -15.71
C HIS A 76 -3.32 11.83 -14.26
N GLN A 77 -4.51 11.91 -13.67
CA GLN A 77 -4.66 12.23 -12.25
C GLN A 77 -4.07 11.15 -11.34
N ILE A 78 -4.26 9.87 -11.66
CA ILE A 78 -3.61 8.77 -10.93
C ILE A 78 -2.09 8.88 -11.06
N ALA A 79 -1.59 8.99 -12.29
CA ALA A 79 -0.15 9.09 -12.54
C ALA A 79 0.51 10.30 -11.86
N ALA A 80 -0.23 11.40 -11.66
CA ALA A 80 0.30 12.61 -11.04
C ALA A 80 0.12 12.66 -9.51
N LYS A 81 -0.89 11.98 -8.96
CA LYS A 81 -1.29 12.13 -7.55
C LYS A 81 -1.04 10.88 -6.71
N VAL A 82 -0.90 9.72 -7.32
CA VAL A 82 -0.65 8.46 -6.60
C VAL A 82 0.84 8.14 -6.72
N GLY A 83 1.41 7.40 -5.75
CA GLY A 83 2.80 6.95 -5.78
C GLY A 83 3.16 6.17 -7.05
N GLU A 84 4.27 5.43 -7.03
CA GLU A 84 4.83 4.77 -8.21
C GLU A 84 3.81 3.86 -8.94
N THR A 85 3.20 4.41 -9.99
CA THR A 85 2.13 3.78 -10.78
C THR A 85 2.46 3.87 -12.26
N SER A 86 2.13 2.79 -12.97
CA SER A 86 2.12 2.76 -14.43
C SER A 86 0.67 2.58 -14.88
N VAL A 87 0.17 3.48 -15.72
CA VAL A 87 -1.24 3.52 -16.08
C VAL A 87 -1.41 2.99 -17.49
N TRP A 88 -2.25 1.96 -17.63
CA TRP A 88 -2.45 1.17 -18.84
C TRP A 88 -3.91 1.17 -19.25
N THR A 89 -4.17 0.99 -20.54
CA THR A 89 -5.49 0.76 -21.09
C THR A 89 -5.53 -0.57 -21.84
N PHE A 90 -6.68 -1.25 -21.79
CA PHE A 90 -6.99 -2.42 -22.59
C PHE A 90 -8.07 -2.08 -23.62
N ASP A 91 -7.76 -2.19 -24.90
CA ASP A 91 -8.64 -1.94 -26.05
C ASP A 91 -9.05 -3.25 -26.72
N TYR A 92 -10.33 -3.58 -26.61
CA TYR A 92 -10.93 -4.75 -27.24
C TYR A 92 -11.99 -4.39 -28.29
N ARG A 93 -12.05 -3.13 -28.76
CA ARG A 93 -13.04 -2.66 -29.74
C ARG A 93 -13.11 -3.55 -30.98
N LYS A 94 -11.96 -4.02 -31.49
CA LYS A 94 -11.88 -4.89 -32.69
C LYS A 94 -12.56 -6.26 -32.53
N ALA A 95 -12.87 -6.66 -31.30
CA ALA A 95 -13.53 -7.93 -30.98
C ALA A 95 -15.02 -7.76 -30.66
N GLN A 96 -15.52 -6.52 -30.56
CA GLN A 96 -16.95 -6.26 -30.42
C GLN A 96 -17.67 -6.64 -31.73
N PRO A 97 -18.91 -7.15 -31.67
CA PRO A 97 -19.80 -7.22 -30.49
C PRO A 97 -19.72 -8.52 -29.64
N ALA A 98 -18.84 -9.48 -29.92
CA ALA A 98 -18.90 -10.83 -29.35
C ALA A 98 -18.31 -10.99 -27.92
N TRP A 99 -18.72 -10.16 -26.95
CA TRP A 99 -18.08 -10.08 -25.62
C TRP A 99 -18.13 -11.35 -24.77
N VAL A 100 -19.14 -12.19 -24.95
CA VAL A 100 -19.30 -13.44 -24.17
C VAL A 100 -18.40 -14.56 -24.68
N THR A 101 -18.18 -14.62 -26.00
CA THR A 101 -17.60 -15.80 -26.65
C THR A 101 -16.24 -15.54 -27.31
N ASP A 102 -15.86 -14.27 -27.52
CA ASP A 102 -14.61 -13.93 -28.19
C ASP A 102 -13.42 -13.96 -27.24
N GLN A 103 -12.45 -14.81 -27.56
CA GLN A 103 -11.20 -14.98 -26.81
C GLN A 103 -10.37 -13.70 -26.73
N ARG A 104 -10.58 -12.74 -27.64
CA ARG A 104 -9.88 -11.45 -27.67
C ARG A 104 -10.39 -10.45 -26.63
N ILE A 105 -11.36 -10.83 -25.79
CA ILE A 105 -11.94 -9.97 -24.74
C ILE A 105 -11.54 -10.48 -23.36
N GLY A 106 -12.28 -11.42 -22.75
CA GLY A 106 -12.00 -11.92 -21.41
C GLY A 106 -10.63 -12.62 -21.31
N PRO A 107 -10.36 -13.65 -22.14
CA PRO A 107 -9.08 -14.36 -22.11
C PRO A 107 -7.88 -13.46 -22.45
N ALA A 108 -7.98 -12.60 -23.46
CA ALA A 108 -6.91 -11.64 -23.76
C ALA A 108 -6.69 -10.59 -22.65
N LEU A 109 -7.75 -10.17 -21.94
CA LEU A 109 -7.63 -9.33 -20.75
C LEU A 109 -6.93 -10.09 -19.61
N ALA A 110 -7.21 -11.39 -19.46
CA ALA A 110 -6.54 -12.24 -18.50
C ALA A 110 -5.03 -12.33 -18.78
N GLU A 111 -4.65 -12.52 -20.05
CA GLU A 111 -3.25 -12.48 -20.50
C GLU A 111 -2.58 -11.12 -20.22
N ALA A 112 -3.29 -10.02 -20.45
CA ALA A 112 -2.79 -8.68 -20.17
C ALA A 112 -2.52 -8.48 -18.67
N ILE A 113 -3.45 -8.87 -17.80
CA ILE A 113 -3.30 -8.81 -16.33
C ILE A 113 -2.10 -9.65 -15.88
N SER A 114 -2.01 -10.91 -16.32
CA SER A 114 -0.89 -11.80 -15.98
C SER A 114 0.44 -11.29 -16.54
N CYS A 115 0.45 -10.61 -17.70
CA CYS A 115 1.65 -9.98 -18.24
C CYS A 115 2.10 -8.80 -17.39
N LEU A 116 1.20 -7.84 -17.15
CA LEU A 116 1.50 -6.64 -16.37
C LEU A 116 1.96 -6.99 -14.96
N SER A 117 1.26 -7.91 -14.29
CA SER A 117 1.65 -8.36 -12.95
C SER A 117 3.02 -9.03 -12.93
N ARG A 118 3.32 -9.83 -13.96
CA ARG A 118 4.63 -10.50 -14.07
C ARG A 118 5.76 -9.51 -14.33
N ALA A 119 5.53 -8.54 -15.21
CA ALA A 119 6.55 -7.58 -15.63
C ALA A 119 6.85 -6.53 -14.57
N SER A 120 5.87 -6.15 -13.74
CA SER A 120 6.06 -5.22 -12.62
C SER A 120 6.44 -5.91 -11.31
N GLY A 121 6.18 -7.22 -11.17
CA GLY A 121 6.28 -7.91 -9.89
C GLY A 121 5.19 -7.53 -8.88
N ALA A 122 4.23 -6.70 -9.27
CA ALA A 122 3.12 -6.19 -8.47
C ALA A 122 1.78 -6.80 -8.90
N ARG A 123 0.80 -6.83 -8.01
CA ARG A 123 -0.61 -7.06 -8.38
C ARG A 123 -1.17 -5.85 -9.13
N VAL A 124 -2.04 -6.10 -10.09
CA VAL A 124 -2.67 -5.07 -10.94
C VAL A 124 -3.91 -4.50 -10.24
N VAL A 125 -4.10 -3.19 -10.28
CA VAL A 125 -5.39 -2.56 -9.96
C VAL A 125 -6.19 -2.44 -11.25
N VAL A 126 -7.39 -2.99 -11.31
CA VAL A 126 -8.23 -2.92 -12.53
C VAL A 126 -9.34 -1.89 -12.32
N VAL A 127 -9.48 -0.95 -13.23
CA VAL A 127 -10.58 0.03 -13.26
C VAL A 127 -11.41 -0.24 -14.51
N ALA A 128 -12.66 -0.65 -14.34
CA ALA A 128 -13.50 -1.11 -15.43
C ALA A 128 -14.82 -0.35 -15.49
N HIS A 129 -15.22 0.07 -16.70
CA HIS A 129 -16.49 0.76 -16.93
C HIS A 129 -17.47 -0.14 -17.67
N SER A 130 -18.74 -0.10 -17.25
CA SER A 130 -19.84 -0.77 -17.94
C SER A 130 -19.55 -2.26 -18.18
N MET A 131 -19.74 -2.75 -19.41
CA MET A 131 -19.42 -4.12 -19.85
C MET A 131 -17.95 -4.52 -19.59
N GLY A 132 -17.02 -3.57 -19.50
CA GLY A 132 -15.64 -3.85 -19.13
C GLY A 132 -15.50 -4.54 -17.76
N GLY A 133 -16.43 -4.29 -16.83
CA GLY A 133 -16.47 -4.99 -15.55
C GLY A 133 -16.86 -6.47 -15.67
N LEU A 134 -17.75 -6.81 -16.61
CA LEU A 134 -18.12 -8.20 -16.91
C LEU A 134 -17.00 -8.93 -17.63
N ALA A 135 -16.33 -8.26 -18.58
CA ALA A 135 -15.12 -8.78 -19.21
C ALA A 135 -14.02 -9.05 -18.17
N THR A 136 -13.89 -8.16 -17.18
CA THR A 136 -12.96 -8.35 -16.05
C THR A 136 -13.38 -9.54 -15.18
N GLN A 137 -14.67 -9.72 -14.88
CA GLN A 137 -15.17 -10.88 -14.13
C GLN A 137 -14.79 -12.21 -14.80
N LEU A 138 -14.95 -12.29 -16.12
CA LEU A 138 -14.50 -13.45 -16.89
C LEU A 138 -12.98 -13.61 -16.78
N ALA A 139 -12.21 -12.54 -17.05
CA ALA A 139 -10.76 -12.57 -17.05
C ALA A 139 -10.14 -13.02 -15.72
N VAL A 140 -10.63 -12.51 -14.57
CA VAL A 140 -10.08 -12.87 -13.26
C VAL A 140 -10.41 -14.29 -12.82
N SER A 141 -11.39 -14.92 -13.49
CA SER A 141 -11.83 -16.28 -13.23
C SER A 141 -11.09 -17.32 -14.08
N GLU A 142 -10.31 -16.88 -15.07
CA GLU A 142 -9.42 -17.73 -15.86
C GLU A 142 -8.26 -18.28 -15.01
N ASP A 143 -7.73 -19.42 -15.44
CA ASP A 143 -6.54 -20.00 -14.82
C ASP A 143 -5.29 -19.21 -15.21
N ASP A 144 -4.42 -18.93 -14.23
CA ASP A 144 -3.15 -18.27 -14.49
C ASP A 144 -2.09 -19.29 -14.93
N PRO A 145 -1.28 -19.02 -15.97
CA PRO A 145 -0.25 -19.95 -16.45
C PRO A 145 0.80 -20.37 -15.40
N ARG A 146 0.93 -19.66 -14.28
CA ARG A 146 1.82 -20.01 -13.16
C ARG A 146 1.09 -20.66 -11.98
N GLY A 147 -0.16 -21.07 -12.18
CA GLY A 147 -1.02 -21.69 -11.18
C GLY A 147 -1.88 -20.68 -10.42
N GLY A 148 -3.05 -21.14 -9.97
CA GLY A 148 -4.08 -20.29 -9.36
C GLY A 148 -4.99 -19.64 -10.41
N LYS A 149 -5.74 -18.62 -9.99
CA LYS A 149 -6.60 -17.82 -10.86
C LYS A 149 -5.91 -16.51 -11.22
N VAL A 150 -6.27 -15.91 -12.36
CA VAL A 150 -5.78 -14.57 -12.73
C VAL A 150 -6.18 -13.52 -11.69
N GLY A 151 -7.29 -13.73 -10.97
CA GLY A 151 -7.67 -12.91 -9.83
C GLY A 151 -6.61 -12.83 -8.71
N ASP A 152 -5.73 -13.84 -8.56
CA ASP A 152 -4.64 -13.82 -7.58
C ASP A 152 -3.54 -12.78 -7.95
N ARG A 153 -3.55 -12.29 -9.20
CA ARG A 153 -2.70 -11.24 -9.74
C ARG A 153 -3.31 -9.84 -9.63
N VAL A 154 -4.53 -9.73 -9.12
CA VAL A 154 -5.26 -8.46 -9.01
C VAL A 154 -5.35 -8.02 -7.55
N ALA A 155 -5.04 -6.75 -7.30
CA ALA A 155 -5.09 -6.18 -5.96
C ALA A 155 -6.53 -5.80 -5.57
N GLU A 156 -7.25 -5.19 -6.51
CA GLU A 156 -8.66 -4.81 -6.39
C GLU A 156 -9.22 -4.52 -7.79
N VAL A 157 -10.51 -4.77 -7.98
CA VAL A 157 -11.27 -4.30 -9.15
C VAL A 157 -12.20 -3.17 -8.75
N ILE A 158 -12.07 -2.02 -9.40
CA ILE A 158 -12.95 -0.85 -9.23
C ILE A 158 -13.87 -0.81 -10.45
N THR A 159 -15.18 -0.88 -10.23
CA THR A 159 -16.18 -0.89 -11.31
C THR A 159 -16.98 0.40 -11.35
N LEU A 160 -17.27 0.91 -12.55
CA LEU A 160 -18.08 2.10 -12.79
C LEU A 160 -19.32 1.70 -13.60
N GLY A 161 -20.49 1.65 -12.97
CA GLY A 161 -21.76 1.32 -13.62
C GLY A 161 -21.81 -0.07 -14.26
N THR A 162 -21.07 -1.06 -13.75
CA THR A 162 -21.04 -2.40 -14.36
C THR A 162 -22.40 -3.10 -14.24
N PRO A 163 -23.01 -3.58 -15.33
CA PRO A 163 -24.31 -4.24 -15.27
C PRO A 163 -24.19 -5.70 -14.82
N PHE A 164 -23.91 -5.95 -13.54
CA PHE A 164 -23.73 -7.31 -13.01
C PHE A 164 -24.97 -8.19 -13.16
N ARG A 165 -26.15 -7.58 -13.20
CA ARG A 165 -27.42 -8.25 -13.50
C ARG A 165 -27.92 -7.95 -14.90
N GLY A 166 -27.12 -7.35 -15.77
CA GLY A 166 -27.59 -6.81 -17.05
C GLY A 166 -28.31 -5.46 -16.93
N SER A 167 -28.94 -5.04 -18.03
CA SER A 167 -29.63 -3.76 -18.20
C SER A 167 -31.13 -3.96 -18.35
N ARG A 168 -31.91 -3.40 -17.41
CA ARG A 168 -33.38 -3.38 -17.51
C ARG A 168 -33.86 -2.55 -18.70
N LEU A 169 -33.12 -1.50 -19.04
CA LEU A 169 -33.42 -0.66 -20.20
C LEU A 169 -33.36 -1.48 -21.50
N LEU A 170 -32.29 -2.26 -21.71
CA LEU A 170 -32.16 -3.11 -22.89
C LEU A 170 -33.27 -4.17 -22.96
N SER A 171 -33.61 -4.81 -21.83
CA SER A 171 -34.75 -5.72 -21.75
C SER A 171 -36.06 -5.03 -22.17
N MET A 172 -36.34 -3.83 -21.67
CA MET A 172 -37.56 -3.09 -22.00
C MET A 172 -37.61 -2.66 -23.47
N VAL A 173 -36.51 -2.14 -24.03
CA VAL A 173 -36.43 -1.71 -25.43
C VAL A 173 -36.72 -2.89 -26.37
N ARG A 174 -36.10 -4.06 -26.16
CA ARG A 174 -36.32 -5.24 -27.02
C ARG A 174 -37.75 -5.78 -26.95
N HIS A 175 -38.34 -5.78 -25.75
CA HIS A 175 -39.72 -6.24 -25.54
C HIS A 175 -40.77 -5.23 -26.03
N ALA A 176 -40.44 -3.93 -26.10
CA ALA A 176 -41.31 -2.88 -26.65
C ALA A 176 -41.32 -2.84 -28.18
N ILE A 177 -40.20 -3.20 -28.83
CA ILE A 177 -40.09 -3.30 -30.30
C ILE A 177 -40.73 -4.61 -30.82
N SER A 178 -40.84 -5.62 -29.96
CA SER A 178 -41.66 -6.81 -30.22
C SER A 178 -43.16 -6.44 -30.10
N PRO A 179 -44.05 -6.75 -31.07
CA PRO A 179 -45.42 -6.24 -31.08
C PRO A 179 -46.27 -6.94 -30.01
N GLY A 180 -46.18 -6.46 -28.77
CA GLY A 180 -46.87 -7.01 -27.61
C GLY A 180 -47.61 -5.94 -26.82
N LEU A 181 -48.75 -5.47 -27.34
CA LEU A 181 -49.70 -4.58 -26.65
C LEU A 181 -50.08 -5.10 -25.23
N LEU A 182 -49.88 -6.40 -24.98
CA LEU A 182 -50.15 -7.08 -23.71
C LEU A 182 -49.15 -6.75 -22.58
N PHE A 183 -47.91 -6.33 -22.87
CA PHE A 183 -46.93 -5.94 -21.84
C PHE A 183 -47.34 -4.63 -21.15
N VAL A 184 -47.72 -3.64 -21.96
CA VAL A 184 -48.19 -2.32 -21.50
C VAL A 184 -49.48 -2.45 -20.67
N LEU A 185 -50.38 -3.36 -21.06
CA LEU A 185 -51.65 -3.56 -20.37
C LEU A 185 -51.53 -4.34 -19.03
N ARG A 186 -50.44 -5.08 -18.80
CA ARG A 186 -50.23 -5.86 -17.56
C ARG A 186 -49.39 -5.15 -16.50
N ALA A 187 -48.62 -4.14 -16.86
CA ALA A 187 -47.55 -3.63 -15.99
C ALA A 187 -48.00 -2.60 -14.93
N GLY A 188 -49.27 -2.18 -14.90
CA GLY A 188 -49.78 -1.22 -13.90
C GLY A 188 -49.31 0.23 -14.13
N PRO A 189 -49.87 1.21 -13.39
CA PRO A 189 -49.68 2.65 -13.68
C PRO A 189 -48.25 3.15 -13.48
N ALA A 190 -47.46 2.55 -12.57
CA ALA A 190 -46.04 2.90 -12.40
C ALA A 190 -45.19 2.53 -13.63
N SER A 191 -45.49 1.40 -14.27
CA SER A 191 -44.78 0.94 -15.45
C SER A 191 -45.16 1.71 -16.72
N ALA A 192 -46.35 2.32 -16.75
CA ALA A 192 -46.75 3.24 -17.82
C ALA A 192 -45.90 4.52 -17.83
N VAL A 193 -45.51 5.03 -16.65
CA VAL A 193 -44.62 6.22 -16.53
C VAL A 193 -43.20 5.90 -16.99
N VAL A 194 -42.66 4.73 -16.61
CA VAL A 194 -41.35 4.24 -17.09
C VAL A 194 -41.36 4.05 -18.60
N LEU A 195 -42.45 3.50 -19.16
CA LEU A 195 -42.59 3.32 -20.61
C LEU A 195 -42.72 4.66 -21.35
N VAL A 196 -43.41 5.65 -20.80
CA VAL A 196 -43.49 7.01 -21.37
C VAL A 196 -42.13 7.71 -21.33
N GLY A 197 -41.38 7.59 -20.22
CA GLY A 197 -40.01 8.07 -20.13
C GLY A 197 -39.09 7.39 -21.14
N LEU A 198 -39.25 6.08 -21.33
CA LEU A 198 -38.53 5.30 -22.33
C LEU A 198 -38.86 5.77 -23.76
N TYR A 199 -40.14 5.94 -24.11
CA TYR A 199 -40.53 6.45 -25.43
C TYR A 199 -40.05 7.89 -25.67
N ALA A 200 -40.01 8.73 -24.63
CA ALA A 200 -39.44 10.08 -24.73
C ALA A 200 -37.92 10.02 -25.01
N ILE A 201 -37.18 9.16 -24.31
CA ILE A 201 -35.75 8.93 -24.51
C ILE A 201 -35.48 8.35 -25.91
N LEU A 202 -36.24 7.33 -26.34
CA LEU A 202 -36.15 6.75 -27.68
C LEU A 202 -36.51 7.78 -28.77
N GLY A 203 -37.47 8.67 -28.50
CA GLY A 203 -37.86 9.76 -29.40
C GLY A 203 -36.79 10.85 -29.54
N ILE A 204 -36.06 11.17 -28.46
CA ILE A 204 -34.89 12.07 -28.49
C ILE A 204 -33.77 11.47 -29.35
N CYS A 205 -33.60 10.16 -29.30
CA CYS A 205 -32.61 9.44 -30.10
C CYS A 205 -33.08 9.07 -31.52
N ALA A 206 -34.35 9.32 -31.87
CA ALA A 206 -34.90 9.05 -33.19
C ALA A 206 -34.35 10.05 -34.22
N GLY A 207 -33.27 9.67 -34.90
CA GLY A 207 -32.59 10.48 -35.91
C GLY A 207 -31.10 10.70 -35.63
N ASP A 208 -30.59 10.26 -34.49
CA ASP A 208 -29.15 10.21 -34.24
C ASP A 208 -28.55 8.99 -34.96
N THR A 209 -27.46 9.22 -35.70
CA THR A 209 -26.79 8.19 -36.52
C THR A 209 -25.68 7.45 -35.78
N GLY A 210 -25.54 7.66 -34.45
CA GLY A 210 -24.78 6.77 -33.58
C GLY A 210 -23.27 6.81 -33.78
N GLY A 211 -22.68 8.02 -33.88
CA GLY A 211 -21.22 8.15 -33.85
C GLY A 211 -20.62 7.73 -32.50
N ASP A 212 -19.34 7.32 -32.52
CA ASP A 212 -18.55 6.98 -31.33
C ASP A 212 -18.66 8.10 -30.28
N GLY A 213 -19.18 7.77 -29.08
CA GLY A 213 -19.37 8.73 -27.99
C GLY A 213 -20.71 9.49 -27.97
N SER A 214 -21.65 9.18 -28.87
CA SER A 214 -23.02 9.69 -28.74
C SER A 214 -23.71 9.14 -27.49
N ARG A 215 -24.43 10.01 -26.77
CA ARG A 215 -25.30 9.67 -25.62
C ARG A 215 -26.46 8.72 -26.01
N CYS A 216 -26.76 8.63 -27.30
CA CYS A 216 -27.75 7.70 -27.87
C CYS A 216 -27.13 6.40 -28.42
N SER A 217 -25.80 6.24 -28.38
CA SER A 217 -25.12 5.03 -28.88
C SER A 217 -25.62 3.75 -28.20
N LEU A 218 -25.98 3.82 -26.92
CA LEU A 218 -26.51 2.71 -26.13
C LEU A 218 -27.93 2.28 -26.53
N ILE A 219 -28.68 3.17 -27.20
CA ILE A 219 -30.04 2.95 -27.69
C ILE A 219 -30.04 2.39 -29.13
N SER A 220 -28.95 2.58 -29.89
CA SER A 220 -28.77 2.03 -31.24
C SER A 220 -28.38 0.54 -31.30
N VAL A 221 -28.36 -0.14 -30.13
CA VAL A 221 -27.93 -1.53 -29.96
C VAL A 221 -29.02 -2.63 -30.13
N PRO A 222 -30.34 -2.41 -30.44
CA PRO A 222 -31.37 -3.40 -30.09
C PRO A 222 -31.40 -4.70 -30.90
N GLU A 223 -30.60 -4.85 -31.97
CA GLU A 223 -30.59 -6.06 -32.81
C GLU A 223 -29.22 -6.76 -32.85
N SER A 224 -28.41 -6.65 -31.79
CA SER A 224 -27.13 -7.36 -31.70
C SER A 224 -27.16 -8.47 -30.63
N ALA A 225 -26.44 -9.57 -30.88
CA ALA A 225 -26.24 -10.66 -29.90
C ALA A 225 -25.61 -10.16 -28.57
N GLN A 226 -24.90 -9.03 -28.63
CA GLN A 226 -24.35 -8.35 -27.47
C GLN A 226 -25.41 -7.69 -26.59
N ALA A 227 -26.43 -7.08 -27.19
CA ALA A 227 -27.55 -6.48 -26.47
C ALA A 227 -28.37 -7.55 -25.74
N GLU A 228 -28.64 -8.67 -26.42
CA GLU A 228 -29.31 -9.84 -25.85
C GLU A 228 -28.55 -10.40 -24.65
N ALA A 229 -27.23 -10.55 -24.78
CA ALA A 229 -26.38 -11.01 -23.69
C ALA A 229 -26.37 -10.03 -22.49
N LEU A 230 -26.65 -8.75 -22.69
CA LEU A 230 -26.70 -7.74 -21.63
C LEU A 230 -28.11 -7.47 -21.09
N GLU A 231 -29.13 -8.22 -21.52
CA GLU A 231 -30.45 -8.15 -20.89
C GLU A 231 -30.41 -8.48 -19.41
N PHE A 232 -31.35 -7.90 -18.67
CA PHE A 232 -31.45 -8.11 -17.24
C PHE A 232 -31.70 -9.58 -16.90
N ASP A 233 -30.84 -10.15 -16.06
CA ASP A 233 -30.79 -11.57 -15.67
C ASP A 233 -30.74 -12.53 -16.89
N SER A 234 -30.06 -12.15 -17.97
CA SER A 234 -29.89 -13.01 -19.16
C SER A 234 -29.12 -14.30 -18.85
N ASP A 235 -29.25 -15.31 -19.72
CA ASP A 235 -28.47 -16.55 -19.63
C ASP A 235 -26.97 -16.29 -19.68
N ALA A 236 -26.53 -15.32 -20.49
CA ALA A 236 -25.12 -14.96 -20.61
C ALA A 236 -24.57 -14.34 -19.31
N ILE A 237 -25.34 -13.46 -18.66
CA ILE A 237 -24.98 -12.90 -17.34
C ILE A 237 -24.96 -13.99 -16.28
N THR A 238 -25.97 -14.85 -16.26
CA THR A 238 -26.11 -15.93 -15.27
C THR A 238 -25.04 -17.00 -15.43
N ALA A 239 -24.52 -17.20 -16.65
CA ALA A 239 -23.43 -18.13 -16.95
C ALA A 239 -22.03 -17.58 -16.63
N LEU A 240 -21.89 -16.30 -16.25
CA LEU A 240 -20.59 -15.75 -15.89
C LEU A 240 -20.02 -16.51 -14.68
N PRO A 241 -18.71 -16.81 -14.68
CA PRO A 241 -18.07 -17.38 -13.51
C PRO A 241 -18.24 -16.47 -12.27
N PRO A 242 -18.38 -17.04 -11.06
CA PRO A 242 -18.41 -16.25 -9.85
C PRO A 242 -17.06 -15.53 -9.66
N TRP A 243 -17.11 -14.33 -9.08
CA TRP A 243 -15.89 -13.63 -8.66
C TRP A 243 -15.06 -14.51 -7.70
N PRO A 244 -13.72 -14.57 -7.84
CA PRO A 244 -12.87 -15.27 -6.89
C PRO A 244 -13.09 -14.75 -5.45
N GLU A 245 -13.32 -15.66 -4.49
CA GLU A 245 -13.80 -15.32 -3.13
C GLU A 245 -12.95 -14.26 -2.39
N LYS A 246 -11.64 -14.23 -2.66
CA LYS A 246 -10.68 -13.34 -1.98
C LYS A 246 -10.40 -12.05 -2.75
N LEU A 247 -10.95 -11.89 -3.95
CA LEU A 247 -10.69 -10.72 -4.80
C LEU A 247 -11.58 -9.54 -4.34
N PRO A 248 -11.00 -8.42 -3.89
CA PRO A 248 -11.79 -7.25 -3.54
C PRO A 248 -12.37 -6.60 -4.80
N VAL A 249 -13.68 -6.33 -4.78
CA VAL A 249 -14.40 -5.59 -5.82
C VAL A 249 -15.08 -4.38 -5.19
N PHE A 250 -14.77 -3.18 -5.67
CA PHE A 250 -15.35 -1.93 -5.20
C PHE A 250 -16.26 -1.35 -6.29
N ALA A 251 -17.57 -1.29 -6.03
CA ALA A 251 -18.54 -0.80 -7.01
C ALA A 251 -18.79 0.70 -6.85
N ILE A 252 -18.78 1.40 -7.97
CA ILE A 252 -19.18 2.81 -8.12
C ILE A 252 -20.39 2.86 -9.06
N ALA A 253 -21.45 3.56 -8.63
CA ALA A 253 -22.69 3.68 -9.39
C ALA A 253 -23.14 5.14 -9.49
N GLY A 254 -23.69 5.51 -10.64
CA GLY A 254 -24.55 6.69 -10.78
C GLY A 254 -25.99 6.32 -10.43
N ASP A 255 -26.69 7.27 -9.83
CA ASP A 255 -28.08 7.08 -9.42
C ASP A 255 -28.87 8.37 -9.70
N ILE A 256 -29.60 8.36 -10.81
CA ILE A 256 -30.43 9.47 -11.27
C ILE A 256 -31.85 9.26 -10.73
N TRP A 257 -32.37 10.32 -10.12
CA TRP A 257 -33.74 10.40 -9.63
C TRP A 257 -34.51 11.38 -10.51
N VAL A 258 -35.46 10.87 -11.29
CA VAL A 258 -36.20 11.65 -12.27
C VAL A 258 -37.46 12.22 -11.65
N ARG A 259 -37.65 13.54 -11.78
CA ARG A 259 -38.92 14.22 -11.46
C ARG A 259 -39.88 14.12 -12.65
N GLY A 260 -41.14 13.76 -12.37
CA GLY A 260 -42.15 13.51 -13.40
C GLY A 260 -42.55 14.76 -14.22
N PRO A 261 -43.11 14.59 -15.43
CA PRO A 261 -43.44 15.70 -16.34
C PRO A 261 -44.65 16.55 -15.90
N LEU A 262 -45.31 16.20 -14.79
CA LEU A 262 -46.53 16.85 -14.29
C LEU A 262 -46.31 17.64 -12.98
N GLY A 263 -45.05 17.94 -12.62
CA GLY A 263 -44.74 18.61 -11.36
C GLY A 263 -45.27 17.84 -10.16
N ASP A 264 -45.83 18.54 -9.17
CA ASP A 264 -46.34 18.00 -7.88
C ASP A 264 -47.46 16.93 -8.00
N ALA A 265 -47.94 16.61 -9.21
CA ALA A 265 -48.99 15.60 -9.41
C ALA A 265 -48.50 14.14 -9.40
N VAL A 266 -47.18 13.90 -9.52
CA VAL A 266 -46.56 12.57 -9.32
C VAL A 266 -45.68 12.67 -8.05
N PRO A 267 -46.06 12.07 -6.90
CA PRO A 267 -45.61 12.57 -5.61
C PRO A 267 -44.16 12.24 -5.21
N ALA A 268 -43.38 11.55 -6.04
CA ALA A 268 -41.99 11.22 -5.71
C ALA A 268 -41.13 11.14 -6.99
N PRO A 269 -39.88 11.65 -6.95
CA PRO A 269 -38.89 11.31 -7.97
C PRO A 269 -38.67 9.80 -7.96
N TRP A 270 -38.47 9.21 -9.15
CA TRP A 270 -38.28 7.76 -9.31
C TRP A 270 -36.84 7.47 -9.73
N GLU A 271 -36.30 6.39 -9.16
CA GLU A 271 -34.92 5.94 -9.36
C GLU A 271 -34.76 5.26 -10.73
N VAL A 272 -33.76 5.68 -11.51
CA VAL A 272 -33.44 5.08 -12.82
C VAL A 272 -32.02 4.52 -12.90
N GLY A 273 -31.27 4.52 -11.80
CA GLY A 273 -29.84 4.24 -11.81
C GLY A 273 -29.11 5.23 -12.72
N ASP A 274 -28.18 4.76 -13.54
CA ASP A 274 -27.44 5.61 -14.48
C ASP A 274 -28.06 5.67 -15.89
N ILE A 275 -29.36 5.33 -15.99
CA ILE A 275 -30.17 5.12 -17.22
C ILE A 275 -29.91 3.77 -17.87
N ALA A 276 -28.65 3.40 -18.07
CA ALA A 276 -28.31 2.11 -18.69
C ALA A 276 -28.42 0.95 -17.69
N VAL A 277 -28.01 1.20 -16.45
CA VAL A 277 -27.81 0.20 -15.41
C VAL A 277 -28.49 0.69 -14.14
N THR A 278 -29.34 -0.17 -13.58
CA THR A 278 -30.00 0.11 -12.31
C THR A 278 -29.02 0.02 -11.14
N LEU A 279 -29.28 0.75 -10.06
CA LEU A 279 -28.41 0.77 -8.89
C LEU A 279 -28.18 -0.62 -8.31
N ASP A 280 -29.22 -1.46 -8.25
CA ASP A 280 -29.12 -2.86 -7.79
C ASP A 280 -28.21 -3.70 -8.68
N SER A 281 -28.24 -3.48 -10.00
CA SER A 281 -27.34 -4.16 -10.95
C SER A 281 -25.90 -3.66 -10.79
N ALA A 282 -25.70 -2.35 -10.66
CA ALA A 282 -24.36 -1.73 -10.56
C ALA A 282 -23.62 -2.11 -9.27
N THR A 283 -24.36 -2.40 -8.19
CA THR A 283 -23.78 -2.61 -6.84
C THR A 283 -23.81 -4.05 -6.35
N ALA A 284 -24.33 -4.99 -7.16
CA ALA A 284 -24.57 -6.39 -6.75
C ALA A 284 -23.33 -7.14 -6.23
N HIS A 285 -22.11 -6.74 -6.62
CA HIS A 285 -20.86 -7.42 -6.27
C HIS A 285 -19.83 -6.55 -5.53
N SER A 286 -20.24 -5.53 -4.78
CA SER A 286 -19.30 -4.76 -3.95
C SER A 286 -18.87 -5.57 -2.72
N THR A 287 -17.66 -6.14 -2.74
CA THR A 287 -17.05 -6.89 -1.62
C THR A 287 -16.04 -6.07 -0.84
N ALA A 288 -15.47 -5.02 -1.43
CA ALA A 288 -14.40 -4.21 -0.86
C ALA A 288 -14.95 -2.98 -0.09
N GLY A 289 -15.97 -3.20 0.73
CA GLY A 289 -16.72 -2.17 1.46
C GLY A 289 -18.05 -1.79 0.81
N SER A 290 -18.72 -0.79 1.39
CA SER A 290 -19.97 -0.25 0.83
C SER A 290 -19.71 0.40 -0.54
N PRO A 291 -20.60 0.22 -1.52
CA PRO A 291 -20.46 0.84 -2.84
C PRO A 291 -20.50 2.37 -2.72
N PHE A 292 -19.82 3.07 -3.63
CA PHE A 292 -19.89 4.52 -3.74
C PHE A 292 -20.95 4.92 -4.77
N VAL A 293 -21.98 5.64 -4.31
CA VAL A 293 -23.11 6.03 -5.15
C VAL A 293 -23.14 7.54 -5.27
N VAL A 294 -23.08 8.05 -6.50
CA VAL A 294 -23.30 9.47 -6.78
C VAL A 294 -24.74 9.65 -7.20
N ARG A 295 -25.46 10.52 -6.49
CA ARG A 295 -26.88 10.80 -6.74
C ARG A 295 -27.06 12.11 -7.47
N CYS A 296 -27.88 12.09 -8.51
CA CYS A 296 -28.31 13.27 -9.26
C CYS A 296 -29.83 13.33 -9.30
N GLU A 297 -30.40 14.52 -9.14
CA GLU A 297 -31.83 14.74 -9.33
C GLU A 297 -32.05 15.55 -10.60
N GLU A 298 -32.83 15.02 -11.53
CA GLU A 298 -33.00 15.58 -12.87
C GLU A 298 -34.47 15.62 -13.27
N ASN A 299 -34.81 16.49 -14.21
CA ASN A 299 -36.08 16.36 -14.93
C ASN A 299 -35.94 15.31 -16.04
N LEU A 300 -37.07 14.80 -16.52
CA LEU A 300 -37.09 13.74 -17.54
C LEU A 300 -36.26 14.06 -18.80
N LEU A 301 -36.24 15.32 -19.24
CA LEU A 301 -35.50 15.76 -20.42
C LEU A 301 -33.98 15.92 -20.17
N ASP A 302 -33.59 16.15 -18.91
CA ASP A 302 -32.22 16.43 -18.51
C ASP A 302 -31.46 15.16 -18.09
N ALA A 303 -32.19 14.09 -17.75
CA ALA A 303 -31.63 12.83 -17.28
C ALA A 303 -30.52 12.27 -18.19
N LEU A 304 -30.71 12.26 -19.52
CA LEU A 304 -29.70 11.78 -20.48
C LEU A 304 -28.41 12.62 -20.49
N ASN A 305 -28.49 13.87 -20.04
CA ASN A 305 -27.38 14.81 -19.97
C ASN A 305 -26.82 14.94 -18.55
N SER A 306 -27.35 14.16 -17.61
CA SER A 306 -26.95 14.20 -16.20
C SER A 306 -25.48 13.80 -16.06
N PRO A 307 -24.73 14.42 -15.13
CA PRO A 307 -23.38 13.97 -14.81
C PRO A 307 -23.38 12.55 -14.19
N CYS A 308 -24.51 12.06 -13.67
CA CYS A 308 -24.67 10.68 -13.20
C CYS A 308 -25.07 9.69 -14.31
N ALA A 309 -25.20 10.13 -15.57
CA ALA A 309 -25.54 9.24 -16.67
C ALA A 309 -24.40 8.27 -16.96
N HIS A 310 -24.75 7.07 -17.43
CA HIS A 310 -23.81 5.95 -17.61
C HIS A 310 -22.55 6.30 -18.41
N THR A 311 -22.70 7.13 -19.46
CA THR A 311 -21.59 7.56 -20.34
C THR A 311 -20.73 8.67 -19.75
N GLU A 312 -21.16 9.32 -18.67
CA GLU A 312 -20.46 10.44 -18.03
C GLU A 312 -19.75 10.02 -16.72
N LEU A 313 -20.00 8.80 -16.21
CA LEU A 313 -19.45 8.33 -14.93
C LEU A 313 -17.92 8.42 -14.86
N GLN A 314 -17.22 8.04 -15.93
CA GLN A 314 -15.76 8.08 -15.98
C GLN A 314 -15.17 9.51 -15.95
N GLN A 315 -16.03 10.52 -16.06
CA GLN A 315 -15.66 11.94 -16.07
C GLN A 315 -16.21 12.71 -14.87
N HIS A 316 -17.08 12.08 -14.07
CA HIS A 316 -17.68 12.73 -12.92
C HIS A 316 -16.61 13.03 -11.86
N PRO A 317 -16.43 14.29 -11.41
CA PRO A 317 -15.35 14.67 -10.49
C PRO A 317 -15.30 13.85 -9.20
N ALA A 318 -16.45 13.66 -8.54
CA ALA A 318 -16.52 12.86 -7.31
C ALA A 318 -16.17 11.37 -7.53
N ILE A 319 -16.45 10.82 -8.73
CA ILE A 319 -16.07 9.45 -9.08
C ILE A 319 -14.56 9.39 -9.31
N ILE A 320 -14.00 10.35 -10.07
CA ILE A 320 -12.56 10.45 -10.29
C ILE A 320 -11.81 10.54 -8.97
N ASP A 321 -12.21 11.45 -8.08
CA ASP A 321 -11.59 11.61 -6.75
C ASP A 321 -11.68 10.32 -5.96
N LYS A 322 -12.81 9.60 -6.04
CA LYS A 322 -12.98 8.34 -5.31
C LYS A 322 -12.09 7.21 -5.86
N VAL A 323 -11.97 7.11 -7.17
CA VAL A 323 -11.06 6.14 -7.81
C VAL A 323 -9.61 6.48 -7.45
N VAL A 324 -9.21 7.75 -7.54
CA VAL A 324 -7.85 8.19 -7.15
C VAL A 324 -7.59 7.86 -5.68
N GLU A 325 -8.52 8.15 -4.77
CA GLU A 325 -8.42 7.76 -3.34
C GLU A 325 -8.24 6.25 -3.18
N ARG A 326 -9.01 5.45 -3.93
CA ARG A 326 -8.99 3.99 -3.81
C ARG A 326 -7.70 3.39 -4.33
N VAL A 327 -7.25 3.84 -5.50
CA VAL A 327 -5.97 3.46 -6.09
C VAL A 327 -4.83 3.89 -5.18
N ARG A 328 -4.83 5.12 -4.67
CA ARG A 328 -3.84 5.63 -3.71
C ARG A 328 -3.74 4.74 -2.47
N ARG A 329 -4.86 4.33 -1.89
CA ARG A 329 -4.86 3.43 -0.73
C ARG A 329 -4.19 2.07 -1.03
N ILE A 330 -4.32 1.58 -2.25
CA ILE A 330 -3.73 0.31 -2.67
C ILE A 330 -2.24 0.49 -2.98
N VAL A 331 -1.83 1.64 -3.52
CA VAL A 331 -0.43 1.90 -3.86
C VAL A 331 0.38 2.31 -2.62
N ASP A 332 -0.16 3.19 -1.79
CA ASP A 332 0.52 3.83 -0.65
C ASP A 332 0.23 3.11 0.69
N GLY A 333 -0.28 1.87 0.66
CA GLY A 333 -0.54 1.10 1.88
C GLY A 333 0.75 0.80 2.68
N PRO A 334 0.68 0.61 4.01
CA PRO A 334 1.88 0.38 4.80
C PRO A 334 2.50 -0.98 4.46
N SER A 335 3.81 -0.99 4.22
CA SER A 335 4.56 -2.23 4.06
C SER A 335 4.81 -2.87 5.42
N LEU A 336 4.72 -4.19 5.52
CA LEU A 336 5.03 -4.92 6.75
C LEU A 336 6.17 -5.90 6.46
N ALA A 337 7.28 -5.77 7.19
CA ALA A 337 8.31 -6.81 7.21
C ALA A 337 8.15 -7.69 8.44
N TRP A 338 8.45 -8.97 8.29
CA TRP A 338 8.60 -9.88 9.42
C TRP A 338 9.66 -10.92 9.14
N ALA A 339 10.24 -11.43 10.22
CA ALA A 339 11.11 -12.57 10.20
C ALA A 339 10.44 -13.76 10.88
N THR A 340 10.48 -14.91 10.22
CA THR A 340 10.20 -16.21 10.84
C THR A 340 11.50 -16.80 11.39
N THR A 341 11.47 -18.05 11.86
CA THR A 341 12.70 -18.79 12.19
C THR A 341 13.57 -19.14 10.99
N GLY A 342 13.08 -18.98 9.75
CA GLY A 342 13.80 -19.40 8.54
C GLY A 342 13.92 -18.35 7.44
N GLU A 343 13.17 -17.26 7.48
CA GLU A 343 13.15 -16.28 6.39
C GLU A 343 12.73 -14.89 6.85
N VAL A 344 13.14 -13.88 6.09
CA VAL A 344 12.64 -12.50 6.18
C VAL A 344 11.72 -12.25 4.99
N ARG A 345 10.49 -11.81 5.26
CA ARG A 345 9.46 -11.53 4.26
C ARG A 345 8.99 -10.09 4.37
N VAL A 346 8.50 -9.57 3.25
CA VAL A 346 7.84 -8.28 3.15
C VAL A 346 6.48 -8.47 2.52
N ARG A 347 5.47 -7.86 3.12
CA ARG A 347 4.18 -7.61 2.51
C ARG A 347 4.12 -6.14 2.13
N HIS A 348 4.25 -5.89 0.84
CA HIS A 348 3.90 -4.62 0.22
C HIS A 348 2.40 -4.66 -0.15
N PRO A 349 1.72 -3.52 -0.27
CA PRO A 349 0.35 -3.49 -0.81
C PRO A 349 0.20 -4.17 -2.18
N SER A 350 1.27 -4.14 -2.99
CA SER A 350 1.32 -4.79 -4.30
C SER A 350 1.53 -6.31 -4.22
N GLY A 351 1.91 -6.87 -3.07
CA GLY A 351 2.14 -8.30 -2.94
C GLY A 351 3.07 -8.66 -1.78
N GLU A 352 3.15 -9.96 -1.51
CA GLU A 352 4.04 -10.51 -0.49
C GLU A 352 5.19 -11.28 -1.15
N TYR A 353 6.40 -11.08 -0.65
CA TYR A 353 7.59 -11.73 -1.17
C TYR A 353 8.65 -11.96 -0.08
N GLN A 354 9.50 -12.95 -0.31
CA GLN A 354 10.66 -13.24 0.55
C GLN A 354 11.84 -12.36 0.13
N ILE A 355 12.51 -11.75 1.11
CA ILE A 355 13.73 -10.96 0.94
C ILE A 355 14.97 -11.84 1.11
N ALA A 356 15.01 -12.65 2.18
CA ALA A 356 16.18 -13.43 2.52
C ALA A 356 15.82 -14.71 3.27
N THR A 357 16.73 -15.69 3.23
CA THR A 357 16.71 -16.86 4.11
C THR A 357 17.55 -16.56 5.35
N ILE A 358 17.05 -16.90 6.52
CA ILE A 358 17.80 -16.78 7.77
C ILE A 358 18.76 -17.97 7.88
N PRO A 359 20.05 -17.73 8.19
CA PRO A 359 21.02 -18.81 8.32
C PRO A 359 20.59 -19.85 9.38
N PRO A 360 20.81 -21.16 9.13
CA PRO A 360 20.47 -22.20 10.11
C PRO A 360 21.14 -21.95 11.48
N GLY A 361 20.31 -22.05 12.52
CA GLY A 361 20.71 -21.82 13.91
C GLY A 361 20.91 -20.35 14.28
N ALA A 362 20.54 -19.41 13.40
CA ALA A 362 20.40 -18.00 13.73
C ALA A 362 18.91 -17.62 13.80
N GLN A 363 18.61 -16.56 14.53
CA GLN A 363 17.27 -15.99 14.64
C GLN A 363 17.34 -14.49 14.39
N ALA A 364 16.42 -13.95 13.58
CA ALA A 364 16.30 -12.50 13.45
C ALA A 364 15.66 -11.92 14.71
N VAL A 365 16.32 -10.92 15.29
CA VAL A 365 16.00 -10.33 16.59
C VAL A 365 15.49 -8.90 16.47
N GLN A 366 15.79 -8.20 15.38
CA GLN A 366 15.30 -6.85 15.08
C GLN A 366 15.18 -6.65 13.56
N LEU A 367 14.17 -5.88 13.13
CA LEU A 367 14.05 -5.35 11.76
C LEU A 367 13.93 -3.82 11.84
N ALA A 368 14.46 -3.11 10.84
CA ALA A 368 14.34 -1.67 10.70
C ALA A 368 14.20 -1.27 9.23
N TRP A 369 13.40 -0.24 8.95
CA TRP A 369 13.18 0.31 7.61
C TRP A 369 13.88 1.66 7.45
N SER A 370 14.38 1.97 6.25
CA SER A 370 14.76 3.35 5.92
C SER A 370 13.54 4.24 5.76
N GLY A 371 13.74 5.56 5.83
CA GLY A 371 12.66 6.56 5.70
C GLY A 371 11.90 6.50 4.36
N SER A 372 12.55 6.09 3.27
CA SER A 372 11.88 5.84 1.98
C SER A 372 11.11 4.50 1.91
N GLY A 373 11.38 3.59 2.84
CA GLY A 373 10.91 2.21 2.77
C GLY A 373 11.54 1.41 1.62
N ARG A 374 12.63 1.88 1.02
CA ARG A 374 13.39 1.14 -0.01
C ARG A 374 14.43 0.20 0.60
N ARG A 375 14.88 0.47 1.82
CA ARG A 375 15.84 -0.38 2.54
C ARG A 375 15.18 -1.07 3.71
N LEU A 376 15.51 -2.34 3.86
CA LEU A 376 15.17 -3.15 5.03
C LEU A 376 16.45 -3.71 5.62
N ALA A 377 16.68 -3.47 6.91
CA ALA A 377 17.79 -4.05 7.65
C ALA A 377 17.27 -5.00 8.73
N TRP A 378 18.07 -6.00 9.06
CA TRP A 378 17.80 -6.89 10.18
C TRP A 378 19.08 -7.39 10.81
N VAL A 379 19.00 -7.74 12.10
CA VAL A 379 20.10 -8.42 12.81
C VAL A 379 19.66 -9.84 13.11
N THR A 380 20.56 -10.79 12.86
CA THR A 380 20.41 -12.16 13.34
C THR A 380 21.39 -12.45 14.46
N GLU A 381 20.94 -13.22 15.44
CA GLU A 381 21.74 -13.69 16.57
C GLU A 381 21.76 -15.22 16.59
N ARG A 382 22.90 -15.79 16.99
CA ARG A 382 23.07 -17.23 17.24
C ARG A 382 23.07 -17.52 18.75
N PRO A 383 22.80 -18.77 19.18
CA PRO A 383 22.85 -19.16 20.59
C PRO A 383 24.18 -18.91 21.30
N ASP A 384 25.28 -18.71 20.56
CA ASP A 384 26.59 -18.37 21.08
C ASP A 384 26.85 -16.85 21.18
N GLY A 385 25.80 -16.03 20.98
CA GLY A 385 25.83 -14.57 21.06
C GLY A 385 26.39 -13.88 19.82
N ARG A 386 26.83 -14.63 18.79
CA ARG A 386 27.35 -14.00 17.56
C ARG A 386 26.22 -13.35 16.77
N GLN A 387 26.43 -12.09 16.41
CA GLN A 387 25.49 -11.31 15.62
C GLN A 387 25.98 -11.08 14.19
N ARG A 388 25.03 -10.96 13.28
CA ARG A 388 25.25 -10.55 11.90
C ARG A 388 24.17 -9.58 11.49
N LEU A 389 24.59 -8.44 10.96
CA LEU A 389 23.72 -7.39 10.42
C LEU A 389 23.55 -7.60 8.93
N PHE A 390 22.35 -7.36 8.43
CA PHE A 390 21.98 -7.46 7.03
C PHE A 390 21.28 -6.18 6.59
N LEU A 391 21.50 -5.81 5.33
CA LEU A 391 20.84 -4.70 4.64
C LEU A 391 20.37 -5.20 3.27
N ALA A 392 19.10 -4.98 2.95
CA ALA A 392 18.55 -5.28 1.65
C ALA A 392 17.92 -4.05 1.01
N ASP A 393 18.12 -3.92 -0.31
CA ASP A 393 17.21 -3.15 -1.16
C ASP A 393 15.95 -4.01 -1.40
N THR A 394 14.77 -3.49 -1.07
CA THR A 394 13.52 -4.26 -1.18
C THR A 394 13.00 -4.41 -2.61
N GLU A 395 13.51 -3.62 -3.56
CA GLU A 395 13.19 -3.68 -4.98
C GLU A 395 14.12 -4.65 -5.70
N ASP A 396 15.44 -4.42 -5.60
CA ASP A 396 16.45 -5.22 -6.30
C ASP A 396 16.80 -6.52 -5.58
N ARG A 397 16.37 -6.67 -4.31
CA ARG A 397 16.56 -7.86 -3.44
C ARG A 397 18.03 -8.24 -3.26
N VAL A 398 18.91 -7.28 -3.40
CA VAL A 398 20.34 -7.45 -3.14
C VAL A 398 20.56 -7.34 -1.64
N VAL A 399 21.06 -8.42 -1.04
CA VAL A 399 21.36 -8.49 0.40
C VAL A 399 22.85 -8.31 0.63
N ARG A 400 23.20 -7.39 1.53
CA ARG A 400 24.54 -7.17 2.09
C ARG A 400 24.56 -7.63 3.54
N SER A 401 25.73 -8.01 4.04
CA SER A 401 25.86 -8.47 5.43
C SER A 401 27.22 -8.19 6.04
N TRP A 402 27.24 -7.95 7.35
CA TRP A 402 28.45 -7.67 8.14
C TRP A 402 28.44 -8.52 9.40
N ASP A 403 29.57 -9.18 9.67
CA ASP A 403 29.81 -9.81 10.96
C ASP A 403 30.17 -8.74 11.99
N CYS A 404 29.60 -8.85 13.19
CA CYS A 404 29.86 -7.92 14.27
C CYS A 404 29.79 -8.60 15.63
N GLY A 405 30.58 -8.11 16.58
CA GLY A 405 30.53 -8.57 17.97
C GLY A 405 29.20 -8.21 18.62
N TRP A 406 28.75 -6.97 18.40
CA TRP A 406 27.45 -6.46 18.84
C TRP A 406 26.97 -5.41 17.82
N CYS A 407 25.80 -5.61 17.22
CA CYS A 407 25.21 -4.72 16.21
C CYS A 407 23.85 -4.16 16.63
N GLN A 408 23.32 -4.53 17.80
CA GLN A 408 22.01 -4.08 18.23
C GLN A 408 22.09 -2.89 19.20
N PRO A 409 21.11 -1.97 19.16
CA PRO A 409 20.07 -1.89 18.15
C PRO A 409 20.60 -1.37 16.81
N ILE A 410 19.81 -1.58 15.76
CA ILE A 410 19.95 -0.93 14.45
C ILE A 410 18.85 0.09 14.22
N ALA A 411 19.15 1.15 13.47
CA ALA A 411 18.17 2.14 13.02
C ALA A 411 18.64 2.82 11.75
N PHE A 412 17.70 3.44 11.03
CA PHE A 412 18.04 4.30 9.90
C PHE A 412 18.01 5.76 10.31
N HIS A 413 19.00 6.50 9.83
CA HIS A 413 19.04 7.96 9.81
C HIS A 413 18.88 8.41 8.35
N GLY A 414 17.62 8.65 7.95
CA GLY A 414 17.25 8.74 6.53
C GLY A 414 17.46 7.39 5.82
N GLU A 415 18.42 7.35 4.89
CA GLU A 415 18.82 6.12 4.18
C GLU A 415 20.08 5.47 4.76
N THR A 416 20.75 6.11 5.73
CA THR A 416 21.97 5.56 6.31
C THR A 416 21.62 4.58 7.41
N LEU A 417 22.01 3.31 7.25
CA LEU A 417 21.89 2.30 8.30
C LEU A 417 22.97 2.51 9.36
N LEU A 418 22.54 2.65 10.61
CA LEU A 418 23.38 2.83 11.78
C LEU A 418 23.21 1.67 12.77
N SER A 419 24.27 1.37 13.52
CA SER A 419 24.21 0.50 14.70
C SER A 419 24.96 1.10 15.88
N ALA A 420 24.66 0.59 17.08
CA ALA A 420 25.42 0.87 18.30
C ALA A 420 26.84 0.27 18.33
N GLY A 421 27.35 -0.24 17.20
CA GLY A 421 28.43 -1.22 17.19
C GLY A 421 29.67 -0.81 17.98
N SER A 422 30.08 -1.69 18.91
CA SER A 422 31.34 -1.56 19.61
C SER A 422 32.47 -2.10 18.75
N GLY A 423 33.46 -1.27 18.48
CA GLY A 423 34.79 -1.74 18.09
C GLY A 423 35.48 -2.39 19.29
N GLY A 424 34.91 -3.45 19.87
CA GLY A 424 35.48 -4.18 20.99
C GLY A 424 35.47 -3.42 22.31
N GLY A 425 34.44 -3.68 23.14
CA GLY A 425 34.50 -3.53 24.60
C GLY A 425 34.46 -2.12 25.19
N ASP A 426 34.89 -1.08 24.46
CA ASP A 426 34.89 0.30 24.93
C ASP A 426 33.78 1.11 24.25
N PHE A 427 33.06 1.91 25.03
CA PHE A 427 31.99 2.78 24.54
C PHE A 427 32.61 3.88 23.67
N SER A 428 32.05 4.04 22.47
CA SER A 428 32.49 4.99 21.45
C SER A 428 31.63 6.26 21.50
N MET A 429 32.20 7.39 21.08
CA MET A 429 31.42 8.60 20.80
C MET A 429 30.75 8.57 19.42
N ASP A 430 31.07 7.55 18.62
CA ASP A 430 30.61 7.38 17.26
C ASP A 430 29.75 6.12 17.16
N LEU A 431 28.67 6.21 16.38
CA LEU A 431 27.91 5.05 15.90
C LEU A 431 28.65 4.42 14.70
N LEU A 432 28.25 3.22 14.29
CA LEU A 432 28.75 2.63 13.04
C LEU A 432 27.73 2.83 11.92
N ALA A 433 28.15 3.43 10.81
CA ALA A 433 27.41 3.50 9.57
C ALA A 433 27.81 2.37 8.61
N TYR A 434 26.81 1.78 7.95
CA TYR A 434 27.00 0.67 7.02
C TYR A 434 26.74 1.15 5.59
N PRO A 435 27.78 1.18 4.72
CA PRO A 435 27.64 1.63 3.35
C PRO A 435 26.75 0.73 2.49
N ASP A 436 25.96 1.35 1.60
CA ASP A 436 25.09 0.66 0.63
C ASP A 436 25.86 -0.26 -0.35
N ASP A 437 27.14 0.05 -0.61
CA ASP A 437 28.00 -0.74 -1.48
C ASP A 437 28.51 -2.05 -0.84
N GLY A 438 28.21 -2.28 0.45
CA GLY A 438 28.70 -3.43 1.20
C GLY A 438 30.13 -3.26 1.73
N GLY A 439 30.70 -2.05 1.65
CA GLY A 439 32.00 -1.71 2.20
C GLY A 439 32.08 -1.88 3.72
N ALA A 440 33.28 -1.73 4.29
CA ALA A 440 33.48 -1.81 5.73
C ALA A 440 32.65 -0.73 6.46
N ALA A 441 32.15 -1.06 7.66
CA ALA A 441 31.46 -0.08 8.49
C ALA A 441 32.40 1.08 8.84
N VAL A 442 31.88 2.30 8.82
CA VAL A 442 32.64 3.53 9.08
C VAL A 442 32.04 4.28 10.29
N PRO A 443 32.86 4.99 11.08
CA PRO A 443 32.35 5.80 12.19
C PRO A 443 31.39 6.89 11.69
N PHE A 444 30.25 7.03 12.35
CA PHE A 444 29.27 8.10 12.17
C PHE A 444 29.35 9.05 13.36
N ARG A 445 29.86 10.25 13.13
CA ARG A 445 30.14 11.21 14.19
C ARG A 445 28.88 11.95 14.60
N ILE A 446 28.55 11.88 15.90
CA ILE A 446 27.54 12.72 16.52
C ILE A 446 28.19 14.00 17.06
N THR A 447 27.51 15.14 16.86
CA THR A 447 27.92 16.46 17.36
C THR A 447 26.86 17.02 18.31
N GLY A 448 27.13 18.14 19.00
CA GLY A 448 26.17 18.76 19.93
C GLY A 448 26.07 18.13 21.33
N LEU A 449 26.78 17.01 21.56
CA LEU A 449 26.82 16.37 22.87
C LEU A 449 27.73 17.11 23.87
N PRO A 450 27.40 17.07 25.18
CA PRO A 450 28.30 17.54 26.23
C PRO A 450 29.66 16.81 26.19
N PRO A 451 30.74 17.42 26.71
CA PRO A 451 32.01 16.73 26.85
C PRO A 451 31.93 15.64 27.94
N ILE A 452 32.53 14.47 27.66
CA ILE A 452 32.73 13.41 28.66
C ILE A 452 34.07 13.63 29.35
N ASP A 453 34.06 13.64 30.68
CA ASP A 453 35.28 13.54 31.48
C ASP A 453 35.62 12.05 31.67
N PHE A 454 36.47 11.52 30.79
CA PHE A 454 36.88 10.13 30.84
C PHE A 454 37.64 9.76 32.11
N GLU A 455 38.19 10.72 32.86
CA GLU A 455 38.83 10.44 34.16
C GLU A 455 37.80 10.13 35.26
N GLN A 456 36.58 10.66 35.14
CA GLN A 456 35.47 10.40 36.07
C GLN A 456 34.59 9.23 35.63
N CYS A 457 34.81 8.71 34.42
CA CYS A 457 34.06 7.58 33.90
C CYS A 457 34.49 6.28 34.60
N THR A 458 33.65 5.76 35.52
CA THR A 458 33.93 4.51 36.27
C THR A 458 33.31 3.26 35.64
N GLY A 459 32.80 3.38 34.41
CA GLY A 459 32.12 2.32 33.68
C GLY A 459 32.04 2.64 32.18
N PRO A 460 31.02 2.14 31.45
CA PRO A 460 30.85 2.48 30.05
C PRO A 460 30.32 3.90 29.83
N CYS A 461 31.10 4.80 29.21
CA CYS A 461 30.67 6.17 28.84
C CYS A 461 30.77 6.40 27.34
N GLY A 462 29.75 7.02 26.76
CA GLY A 462 29.70 7.30 25.33
C GLY A 462 28.28 7.43 24.81
N VAL A 463 28.12 7.14 23.52
CA VAL A 463 26.85 7.18 22.81
C VAL A 463 26.37 5.75 22.55
N GLY A 464 25.10 5.49 22.86
CA GLY A 464 24.39 4.30 22.41
C GLY A 464 23.31 4.65 21.42
N LEU A 465 22.95 3.70 20.55
CA LEU A 465 21.74 3.82 19.74
C LEU A 465 20.57 3.25 20.53
N LEU A 466 19.42 3.92 20.52
CA LEU A 466 18.17 3.39 21.08
C LEU A 466 17.23 2.95 19.96
N GLY A 467 17.11 3.76 18.90
CA GLY A 467 16.32 3.41 17.72
C GLY A 467 16.10 4.60 16.81
N GLY A 468 15.20 4.45 15.84
CA GLY A 468 14.76 5.58 15.02
C GLY A 468 13.57 5.23 14.15
N THR A 469 12.91 6.27 13.65
CA THR A 469 11.72 6.14 12.78
C THR A 469 12.07 5.93 11.30
N GLY A 470 13.36 6.02 10.95
CA GLY A 470 13.83 6.09 9.56
C GLY A 470 13.83 7.50 8.98
N ASP A 471 13.14 8.46 9.61
CA ASP A 471 13.22 9.88 9.25
C ASP A 471 14.65 10.43 9.48
N PRO A 472 15.16 11.36 8.66
CA PRO A 472 16.44 12.02 8.89
C PRO A 472 16.54 12.78 10.22
N GLU A 473 15.43 13.12 10.87
CA GLU A 473 15.42 13.68 12.22
C GLU A 473 14.88 12.66 13.23
N GLY A 474 14.66 11.42 12.84
CA GLY A 474 13.98 10.40 13.63
C GLY A 474 14.88 9.58 14.54
N LEU A 475 16.18 9.86 14.60
CA LEU A 475 17.15 9.03 15.30
C LEU A 475 17.23 9.42 16.78
N ILE A 476 17.10 8.43 17.67
CA ILE A 476 17.17 8.60 19.12
C ILE A 476 18.38 7.84 19.66
N ILE A 477 19.22 8.55 20.41
CA ILE A 477 20.44 8.03 21.01
C ILE A 477 20.41 8.18 22.53
N THR A 478 21.22 7.36 23.18
CA THR A 478 21.49 7.42 24.62
C THR A 478 22.87 8.02 24.85
N TYR A 479 23.02 8.75 25.95
CA TYR A 479 24.28 9.37 26.34
C TYR A 479 24.61 9.05 27.79
N THR A 480 25.86 8.64 28.03
CA THR A 480 26.40 8.35 29.37
C THR A 480 27.73 9.09 29.55
N ALA A 481 27.82 9.96 30.54
CA ALA A 481 28.96 10.81 30.89
C ALA A 481 29.66 10.42 32.19
N LEU A 482 28.94 9.97 33.21
CA LEU A 482 29.51 9.74 34.55
C LEU A 482 29.70 8.27 34.91
N GLY A 483 28.97 7.35 34.26
CA GLY A 483 29.14 5.89 34.39
C GLY A 483 29.32 5.41 35.84
N GLY A 484 28.26 5.34 36.63
CA GLY A 484 28.34 4.91 38.03
C GLY A 484 28.65 3.41 38.24
N GLY A 485 29.90 3.05 38.55
CA GLY A 485 30.31 1.69 38.90
C GLY A 485 30.13 0.65 37.76
N ASN A 486 30.23 -0.65 38.09
CA ASN A 486 30.09 -1.76 37.12
C ASN A 486 28.75 -1.77 36.34
N PHE A 487 27.78 -0.93 36.71
CA PHE A 487 26.44 -0.83 36.12
C PHE A 487 26.04 0.64 35.92
N GLY A 488 26.99 1.47 35.45
CA GLY A 488 26.73 2.87 35.16
C GLY A 488 25.59 3.05 34.16
N GLY A 489 24.54 3.76 34.58
CA GLY A 489 23.32 3.94 33.80
C GLY A 489 23.42 4.93 32.64
N VAL A 490 22.32 5.06 31.92
CA VAL A 490 22.17 6.10 30.89
C VAL A 490 21.76 7.40 31.55
N ASP A 491 22.43 8.50 31.21
CA ASP A 491 22.14 9.81 31.80
C ASP A 491 20.98 10.50 31.07
N ALA A 492 20.98 10.46 29.74
CA ALA A 492 20.05 11.24 28.93
C ALA A 492 19.76 10.62 27.56
N LEU A 493 18.61 11.02 27.01
CA LEU A 493 18.17 10.75 25.65
C LEU A 493 18.37 12.01 24.80
N TYR A 494 18.83 11.80 23.57
CA TYR A 494 18.97 12.87 22.57
C TYR A 494 18.32 12.47 21.25
N ARG A 495 17.78 13.46 20.55
CA ARG A 495 17.36 13.36 19.15
C ARG A 495 18.48 13.86 18.26
N VAL A 496 18.84 13.08 17.26
CA VAL A 496 19.84 13.49 16.26
C VAL A 496 19.10 14.02 15.04
N ASP A 497 19.44 15.24 14.64
CA ASP A 497 18.89 15.85 13.43
C ASP A 497 19.59 15.37 12.15
N SER A 498 19.05 15.78 11.01
CA SER A 498 19.55 15.41 9.68
C SER A 498 21.02 15.73 9.40
N LYS A 499 21.66 16.58 10.22
CA LYS A 499 23.09 16.94 10.11
C LYS A 499 23.97 16.16 11.06
N GLY A 500 23.41 15.32 11.92
CA GLY A 500 24.15 14.61 12.96
C GLY A 500 24.35 15.44 14.24
N GLU A 501 23.57 16.49 14.46
CA GLU A 501 23.60 17.28 15.70
C GLU A 501 22.59 16.72 16.70
N ALA A 502 23.06 16.43 17.92
CA ALA A 502 22.26 15.88 19.00
C ALA A 502 21.61 16.99 19.82
N HIS A 503 20.29 16.88 20.01
CA HIS A 503 19.46 17.78 20.78
C HIS A 503 18.90 17.03 21.99
N TYR A 504 19.10 17.57 23.18
CA TYR A 504 18.63 16.95 24.43
C TYR A 504 17.11 16.78 24.41
N LEU A 505 16.64 15.61 24.82
CA LEU A 505 15.21 15.32 24.97
C LEU A 505 14.82 15.25 26.44
N ALA A 506 15.40 14.29 27.17
CA ALA A 506 15.00 13.97 28.53
C ALA A 506 16.11 13.22 29.26
N ALA A 507 15.97 13.11 30.58
CA ALA A 507 16.75 12.16 31.35
C ALA A 507 16.36 10.73 30.94
N ALA A 508 17.32 9.82 30.97
CA ALA A 508 17.06 8.41 30.70
C ALA A 508 16.86 7.63 32.01
N GLU A 509 16.14 6.53 31.93
CA GLU A 509 15.95 5.58 33.02
C GLU A 509 16.74 4.30 32.77
N GLY A 510 17.18 3.67 33.86
CA GLY A 510 17.90 2.40 33.84
C GLY A 510 19.41 2.51 34.08
N SER A 511 19.98 1.39 34.51
CA SER A 511 21.41 1.18 34.78
C SER A 511 22.15 0.49 33.63
N GLY A 512 21.53 0.37 32.45
CA GLY A 512 22.13 -0.24 31.26
C GLY A 512 21.48 0.28 29.96
N PRO A 513 22.01 -0.11 28.79
CA PRO A 513 21.52 0.37 27.51
C PRO A 513 20.04 0.04 27.31
N PRO A 514 19.15 1.02 27.10
CA PRO A 514 17.74 0.77 26.84
C PRO A 514 17.54 0.12 25.47
N THR A 515 16.43 -0.58 25.33
CA THR A 515 16.08 -1.31 24.10
C THR A 515 14.62 -1.09 23.70
N ASP A 516 14.24 -1.57 22.51
CA ASP A 516 12.85 -1.60 22.02
C ASP A 516 12.14 -0.23 22.04
N LEU A 517 12.70 0.73 21.30
CA LEU A 517 12.11 2.05 21.13
C LEU A 517 10.77 1.98 20.37
N ALA A 518 9.75 2.60 20.94
CA ALA A 518 8.52 2.97 20.26
C ALA A 518 8.30 4.49 20.35
N VAL A 519 7.75 5.07 19.28
CA VAL A 519 7.37 6.49 19.20
C VAL A 519 5.86 6.57 19.08
N SER A 520 5.23 7.49 19.80
CA SER A 520 3.78 7.71 19.71
C SER A 520 3.38 8.22 18.31
N PRO A 521 2.13 7.99 17.87
CA PRO A 521 1.68 8.42 16.54
C PRO A 521 1.82 9.93 16.27
N ASP A 522 1.78 10.76 17.30
CA ASP A 522 1.97 12.21 17.21
C ASP A 522 3.44 12.65 17.35
N GLY A 523 4.36 11.72 17.59
CA GLY A 523 5.78 11.99 17.76
C GLY A 523 6.16 12.69 19.07
N ARG A 524 5.21 12.86 20.01
CA ARG A 524 5.41 13.62 21.25
C ARG A 524 5.87 12.77 22.42
N ARG A 525 5.76 11.45 22.33
CA ARG A 525 6.09 10.53 23.41
C ARG A 525 6.98 9.39 22.92
N LEU A 526 7.88 8.94 23.76
CA LEU A 526 8.72 7.78 23.55
C LEU A 526 8.38 6.71 24.57
N ALA A 527 8.46 5.44 24.17
CA ALA A 527 8.47 4.32 25.09
C ALA A 527 9.69 3.45 24.80
N TYR A 528 10.34 2.94 25.83
CA TYR A 528 11.48 2.04 25.70
C TYR A 528 11.57 1.11 26.90
N LEU A 529 12.38 0.07 26.77
CA LEU A 529 12.67 -0.85 27.87
C LEU A 529 13.92 -0.40 28.61
N ALA A 530 13.75 -0.08 29.89
CA ALA A 530 14.84 0.30 30.79
C ALA A 530 15.34 -0.93 31.55
N PHE A 531 16.65 -1.16 31.52
CA PHE A 531 17.28 -2.25 32.27
C PHE A 531 17.79 -1.74 33.61
N THR A 532 17.40 -2.41 34.69
CA THR A 532 17.79 -2.05 36.06
C THR A 532 18.47 -3.25 36.74
N HIS A 533 19.68 -3.05 37.24
CA HIS A 533 20.48 -4.04 37.95
C HIS A 533 20.75 -3.57 39.38
N LEU A 534 20.08 -4.19 40.35
CA LEU A 534 20.16 -3.88 41.78
C LEU A 534 21.07 -4.84 42.57
N GLY A 535 21.64 -5.86 41.91
CA GLY A 535 22.54 -6.86 42.51
C GLY A 535 22.58 -8.15 41.69
N ALA A 536 23.46 -9.10 42.06
CA ALA A 536 23.77 -10.32 41.27
C ALA A 536 22.58 -11.20 40.86
N CYS A 537 21.41 -11.01 41.46
CA CYS A 537 20.16 -11.73 41.19
C CYS A 537 18.93 -10.81 41.26
N ALA A 538 19.13 -9.51 41.08
CA ALA A 538 18.07 -8.50 41.15
C ALA A 538 18.12 -7.63 39.89
N GLU A 539 17.92 -8.29 38.75
CA GLU A 539 17.77 -7.66 37.44
C GLU A 539 16.29 -7.56 37.09
N SER A 540 15.89 -6.42 36.55
CA SER A 540 14.55 -6.22 36.04
C SER A 540 14.58 -5.35 34.80
N THR A 541 13.64 -5.59 33.88
CA THR A 541 13.35 -4.66 32.80
C THR A 541 11.96 -4.08 32.97
N SER A 542 11.86 -2.76 32.87
CA SER A 542 10.62 -2.00 32.94
C SER A 542 10.33 -1.33 31.59
N ALA A 543 9.09 -0.87 31.40
CA ALA A 543 8.73 -0.01 30.30
C ALA A 543 8.69 1.44 30.79
N ALA A 544 9.60 2.27 30.27
CA ALA A 544 9.64 3.70 30.54
C ALA A 544 8.92 4.45 29.41
N VAL A 545 8.14 5.46 29.77
CA VAL A 545 7.44 6.35 28.83
C VAL A 545 7.86 7.78 29.11
N VAL A 546 8.32 8.49 28.09
CA VAL A 546 8.83 9.87 28.19
C VAL A 546 7.94 10.79 27.38
N ASP A 547 7.47 11.86 27.98
CA ASP A 547 6.84 12.98 27.26
C ASP A 547 7.92 13.97 26.82
N LEU A 548 7.95 14.30 25.53
CA LEU A 548 8.99 15.14 24.94
C LEU A 548 8.70 16.64 25.09
N ASP A 549 7.50 17.03 25.50
CA ASP A 549 7.16 18.45 25.66
C ASP A 549 7.72 19.04 26.96
N ASP A 550 7.72 18.27 28.03
CA ASP A 550 8.22 18.68 29.35
C ASP A 550 9.42 17.85 29.83
N GLY A 551 9.72 16.72 29.17
CA GLY A 551 10.83 15.84 29.51
C GLY A 551 10.54 14.93 30.72
N ASP A 552 9.29 14.88 31.20
CA ASP A 552 8.88 14.01 32.30
C ASP A 552 8.83 12.54 31.83
N SER A 553 9.31 11.64 32.69
CA SER A 553 9.24 10.19 32.47
C SER A 553 8.31 9.50 33.47
N ALA A 554 7.70 8.41 33.02
CA ALA A 554 6.86 7.53 33.80
C ALA A 554 7.23 6.07 33.57
N GLU A 555 7.49 5.35 34.65
CA GLU A 555 7.91 3.95 34.62
C GLU A 555 6.75 3.01 34.97
N SER A 556 6.65 1.89 34.27
CA SER A 556 5.75 0.80 34.69
C SER A 556 6.22 0.18 35.99
N VAL A 557 5.44 0.37 37.06
CA VAL A 557 5.61 -0.37 38.32
C VAL A 557 5.33 -1.84 38.05
N LEU A 558 6.36 -2.67 38.20
CA LEU A 558 6.27 -4.11 37.97
C LEU A 558 5.17 -4.74 38.84
N PRO A 559 4.38 -5.68 38.29
CA PRO A 559 3.49 -6.48 39.12
C PRO A 559 4.30 -7.24 40.18
N ASP A 560 3.85 -7.18 41.43
CA ASP A 560 4.34 -7.98 42.55
C ASP A 560 5.64 -7.52 43.26
N GLY A 561 6.07 -6.26 43.07
CA GLY A 561 7.14 -5.67 43.90
C GLY A 561 8.57 -6.00 43.47
N GLY A 562 8.76 -6.28 42.17
CA GLY A 562 10.09 -6.19 41.53
C GLY A 562 10.97 -7.44 41.60
N ARG A 563 10.40 -8.63 41.79
CA ARG A 563 11.15 -9.88 41.64
C ARG A 563 10.62 -10.69 40.46
N GLU A 564 11.50 -10.92 39.49
CA GLU A 564 11.35 -11.97 38.46
C GLU A 564 10.32 -11.70 37.36
N VAL A 565 10.32 -10.49 36.76
CA VAL A 565 9.61 -10.21 35.49
C VAL A 565 10.51 -9.45 34.51
N GLN A 566 10.45 -9.83 33.23
CA GLN A 566 11.14 -9.18 32.13
C GLN A 566 10.11 -8.57 31.16
N ALA A 567 10.27 -7.27 30.88
CA ALA A 567 9.59 -6.62 29.77
C ALA A 567 10.03 -7.24 28.43
N ILE A 568 9.04 -7.47 27.56
CA ILE A 568 9.21 -8.08 26.23
C ILE A 568 9.17 -7.00 25.15
N SER A 569 8.24 -6.05 25.28
CA SER A 569 8.17 -4.88 24.41
C SER A 569 7.32 -3.76 24.99
N ALA A 570 7.50 -2.55 24.45
CA ALA A 570 6.63 -1.40 24.69
C ALA A 570 6.06 -0.86 23.36
N TRP A 571 4.82 -0.36 23.37
CA TRP A 571 4.21 0.23 22.18
C TRP A 571 3.13 1.26 22.52
N PHE A 572 2.75 2.05 21.53
CA PHE A 572 1.59 2.95 21.59
C PHE A 572 0.45 2.42 20.75
N ASP A 573 -0.78 2.61 21.21
CA ASP A 573 -1.95 2.48 20.34
C ASP A 573 -2.15 3.71 19.45
N SER A 574 -3.16 3.67 18.57
CA SER A 574 -3.47 4.79 17.67
C SER A 574 -3.89 6.09 18.37
N SER A 575 -4.18 6.05 19.67
CA SER A 575 -4.51 7.23 20.47
C SER A 575 -3.30 7.82 21.21
N GLY A 576 -2.14 7.17 21.14
CA GLY A 576 -0.95 7.56 21.90
C GLY A 576 -0.93 7.04 23.34
N THR A 577 -1.79 6.07 23.68
CA THR A 577 -1.73 5.38 24.98
C THR A 577 -0.64 4.32 24.97
N ALA A 578 0.26 4.32 25.97
CA ALA A 578 1.34 3.36 26.06
C ALA A 578 0.88 2.02 26.64
N TYR A 579 1.53 0.96 26.18
CA TYR A 579 1.35 -0.42 26.62
C TYR A 579 2.71 -1.10 26.77
N GLY A 580 2.79 -2.05 27.69
CA GLY A 580 3.97 -2.89 27.91
C GLY A 580 3.59 -4.34 28.12
N SER A 581 4.32 -5.25 27.48
CA SER A 581 4.18 -6.69 27.69
C SER A 581 5.31 -7.23 28.56
N PHE A 582 4.98 -8.13 29.48
CA PHE A 582 5.92 -8.69 30.45
C PHE A 582 5.75 -10.20 30.55
N ALA A 583 6.85 -10.92 30.71
CA ALA A 583 6.88 -12.33 31.06
C ALA A 583 7.55 -12.51 32.43
N ALA A 584 7.25 -13.63 33.10
CA ALA A 584 8.01 -14.05 34.26
C ALA A 584 9.47 -14.36 33.86
N SER A 585 10.42 -13.86 34.65
CA SER A 585 11.85 -14.16 34.54
C SER A 585 12.19 -15.41 35.34
N GLU A 586 13.26 -16.11 34.98
CA GLU A 586 13.82 -17.19 35.80
C GLU A 586 14.44 -16.60 37.08
N ALA A 587 14.20 -17.23 38.23
CA ALA A 587 14.97 -17.00 39.44
C ALA A 587 16.37 -17.60 39.27
N CYS A 588 17.39 -17.01 39.89
CA CYS A 588 18.78 -17.50 39.83
C CYS A 588 18.98 -19.00 40.16
N ASP A 589 18.05 -19.65 40.90
CA ASP A 589 18.28 -20.96 41.52
C ASP A 589 17.21 -22.06 41.27
N THR A 590 16.14 -21.86 40.49
CA THR A 590 15.20 -22.95 40.12
C THR A 590 14.52 -22.76 38.77
N PRO A 591 14.23 -23.83 37.98
CA PRO A 591 13.45 -23.72 36.76
C PRO A 591 11.96 -23.97 37.02
N PRO A 592 11.10 -22.94 36.96
CA PRO A 592 9.72 -23.11 36.52
C PRO A 592 9.55 -22.54 35.11
N ALA A 593 8.77 -23.24 34.28
CA ALA A 593 8.41 -22.78 32.94
C ALA A 593 7.64 -21.45 33.02
N PRO A 594 7.95 -20.45 32.17
CA PRO A 594 7.20 -19.19 32.16
C PRO A 594 5.73 -19.47 31.80
N SER A 595 4.80 -19.12 32.69
CA SER A 595 3.37 -19.21 32.39
C SER A 595 2.75 -17.80 32.30
N GLY A 596 2.57 -17.32 31.07
CA GLY A 596 1.68 -16.22 30.72
C GLY A 596 2.35 -14.86 30.53
N VAL A 597 2.21 -14.30 29.32
CA VAL A 597 2.44 -12.89 29.03
C VAL A 597 1.37 -12.06 29.73
N ARG A 598 1.77 -11.00 30.43
CA ARG A 598 0.87 -10.00 31.00
C ARG A 598 1.06 -8.68 30.26
N VAL A 599 -0.05 -8.05 29.88
CA VAL A 599 -0.02 -6.73 29.23
C VAL A 599 -0.54 -5.68 30.19
N PHE A 600 0.15 -4.56 30.26
CA PHE A 600 -0.22 -3.41 31.05
C PHE A 600 -0.48 -2.22 30.14
N ARG A 601 -1.45 -1.41 30.52
CA ARG A 601 -1.83 -0.15 29.88
C ARG A 601 -1.48 1.00 30.81
N GLU A 602 -0.91 2.05 30.27
CA GLU A 602 -0.67 3.30 31.00
C GLU A 602 -2.00 4.04 31.24
N GLU A 603 -2.20 4.52 32.46
CA GLU A 603 -3.30 5.36 32.90
C GLU A 603 -2.77 6.74 33.32
N ALA A 604 -3.31 7.79 32.70
CA ALA A 604 -3.07 9.20 33.04
C ALA A 604 -1.58 9.56 33.25
N GLY A 605 -0.69 8.96 32.45
CA GLY A 605 0.72 9.32 32.37
C GLY A 605 1.62 8.82 33.50
N ARG A 606 1.11 8.08 34.50
CA ARG A 606 1.94 7.64 35.66
C ARG A 606 1.57 6.31 36.29
N ALA A 607 0.36 5.80 36.09
CA ALA A 607 -0.07 4.51 36.63
C ALA A 607 -0.16 3.47 35.52
N TRP A 608 -0.04 2.20 35.87
CA TRP A 608 -0.17 1.10 34.91
C TRP A 608 -1.20 0.09 35.41
N THR A 609 -2.08 -0.37 34.52
CA THR A 609 -3.15 -1.32 34.84
C THR A 609 -3.05 -2.55 33.96
N ALA A 610 -3.19 -3.73 34.57
CA ALA A 610 -3.23 -4.97 33.80
C ALA A 610 -4.49 -5.03 32.94
N VAL A 611 -4.35 -5.42 31.68
CA VAL A 611 -5.45 -5.58 30.73
C VAL A 611 -5.54 -7.04 30.25
N PRO A 612 -6.75 -7.53 29.91
CA PRO A 612 -6.93 -8.87 29.37
C PRO A 612 -6.46 -8.96 27.91
N ASP A 613 -5.15 -8.95 27.71
CA ASP A 613 -4.45 -9.06 26.43
C ASP A 613 -3.25 -10.02 26.58
N SER A 614 -2.75 -10.56 25.48
CA SER A 614 -1.63 -11.52 25.43
C SER A 614 -0.64 -11.21 24.31
N ALA A 615 -0.67 -9.98 23.79
CA ALA A 615 0.32 -9.52 22.82
C ALA A 615 1.73 -9.56 23.41
N LEU A 616 2.62 -10.26 22.70
CA LEU A 616 4.07 -10.20 22.94
C LEU A 616 4.64 -8.86 22.50
N ALA A 617 4.15 -8.34 21.37
CA ALA A 617 4.48 -7.03 20.82
C ALA A 617 3.37 -6.59 19.87
N ARG A 618 3.18 -5.28 19.73
CA ARG A 618 2.21 -4.70 18.80
C ARG A 618 2.74 -3.40 18.21
N ALA A 619 2.45 -3.14 16.95
CA ALA A 619 2.73 -1.86 16.33
C ALA A 619 1.56 -1.42 15.47
N TYR A 620 1.27 -0.11 15.51
CA TYR A 620 0.16 0.51 14.78
C TYR A 620 0.68 1.39 13.66
N THR A 621 -0.22 1.64 12.71
CA THR A 621 -0.06 2.65 11.67
C THR A 621 -1.18 3.68 11.83
N ASP A 622 -0.95 4.92 11.38
CA ASP A 622 -1.92 6.02 11.60
C ASP A 622 -3.30 5.81 10.94
N ASN A 623 -3.43 4.85 10.02
CA ASN A 623 -4.67 4.53 9.30
C ASN A 623 -5.37 3.29 9.90
N GLY A 624 -4.94 2.89 11.10
CA GLY A 624 -5.61 1.93 11.97
C GLY A 624 -5.29 0.47 11.68
N TRP A 625 -4.22 0.15 10.95
CA TRP A 625 -3.69 -1.22 10.94
C TRP A 625 -2.89 -1.48 12.21
N ALA A 626 -3.03 -2.69 12.76
CA ALA A 626 -2.22 -3.18 13.85
C ALA A 626 -1.59 -4.53 13.48
N ALA A 627 -0.27 -4.61 13.59
CA ALA A 627 0.46 -5.86 13.56
C ALA A 627 0.68 -6.30 15.01
N THR A 628 0.19 -7.49 15.37
CA THR A 628 0.27 -8.02 16.73
C THR A 628 0.95 -9.37 16.71
N LEU A 629 2.07 -9.50 17.43
CA LEU A 629 2.69 -10.78 17.69
C LEU A 629 2.05 -11.38 18.95
N VAL A 630 1.42 -12.54 18.84
CA VAL A 630 0.79 -13.25 19.96
C VAL A 630 1.49 -14.57 20.24
N GLY A 631 1.56 -14.95 21.51
CA GLY A 631 2.17 -16.21 21.95
C GLY A 631 2.59 -16.14 23.41
N GLU A 632 3.05 -17.26 23.95
CA GLU A 632 3.58 -17.32 25.33
C GLU A 632 5.01 -16.76 25.41
N ARG A 633 5.76 -16.87 24.30
CA ARG A 633 7.11 -16.32 24.10
C ARG A 633 7.39 -16.17 22.60
N ARG A 634 8.43 -15.44 22.23
CA ARG A 634 8.94 -15.46 20.85
C ARG A 634 9.65 -16.80 20.59
N PRO A 635 9.52 -17.42 19.41
CA PRO A 635 8.71 -17.01 18.26
C PRO A 635 7.20 -17.18 18.48
N GLY A 636 6.38 -16.28 17.94
CA GLY A 636 4.92 -16.28 18.07
C GLY A 636 4.16 -16.35 16.74
N THR A 637 2.87 -16.05 16.78
CA THR A 637 2.01 -15.90 15.59
C THR A 637 1.79 -14.43 15.31
N LEU A 638 2.10 -13.97 14.11
CA LEU A 638 1.85 -12.60 13.67
C LEU A 638 0.44 -12.49 13.13
N MET A 639 -0.37 -11.68 13.80
CA MET A 639 -1.71 -11.31 13.41
C MET A 639 -1.68 -9.91 12.79
N LEU A 640 -2.45 -9.71 11.72
CA LEU A 640 -2.74 -8.39 11.21
C LEU A 640 -4.22 -8.09 11.40
N SER A 641 -4.51 -6.95 12.00
CA SER A 641 -5.87 -6.51 12.23
C SER A 641 -6.12 -5.09 11.73
N ARG A 642 -7.37 -4.83 11.36
CA ARG A 642 -7.90 -3.52 11.06
C ARG A 642 -9.37 -3.48 11.43
N ARG A 643 -9.77 -2.54 12.28
CA ARG A 643 -11.13 -2.47 12.84
C ARG A 643 -11.49 -3.81 13.49
N THR A 644 -12.57 -4.46 13.07
CA THR A 644 -13.05 -5.74 13.60
C THR A 644 -12.45 -6.97 12.90
N ALA A 645 -11.75 -6.79 11.78
CA ALA A 645 -11.15 -7.89 11.04
C ALA A 645 -9.74 -8.17 11.57
N SER A 646 -9.43 -9.44 11.83
CA SER A 646 -8.12 -9.92 12.23
C SER A 646 -7.82 -11.22 11.49
N PHE A 647 -6.60 -11.37 10.99
CA PHE A 647 -6.17 -12.57 10.28
C PHE A 647 -4.71 -12.89 10.53
N GLU A 648 -4.39 -14.18 10.51
CA GLU A 648 -3.03 -14.69 10.67
C GLU A 648 -2.20 -14.38 9.42
N ILE A 649 -1.00 -13.81 9.63
CA ILE A 649 -0.01 -13.54 8.57
C ILE A 649 1.00 -14.68 8.49
N ALA A 650 1.59 -15.03 9.63
CA ALA A 650 2.64 -16.03 9.70
C ALA A 650 2.77 -16.59 11.11
N LYS A 651 3.25 -17.83 11.19
CA LYS A 651 3.66 -18.48 12.44
C LYS A 651 5.17 -18.44 12.60
N ASN A 652 5.65 -18.75 13.81
CA ASN A 652 7.06 -18.77 14.15
C ASN A 652 7.76 -17.43 13.89
N VAL A 653 7.05 -16.31 14.10
CA VAL A 653 7.57 -14.96 13.87
C VAL A 653 8.38 -14.50 15.07
N THR A 654 9.57 -13.98 14.80
CA THR A 654 10.56 -13.58 15.80
C THR A 654 10.69 -12.07 15.95
N ALA A 655 10.48 -11.34 14.85
CA ALA A 655 10.46 -9.89 14.83
C ALA A 655 9.63 -9.39 13.62
N PHE A 656 9.09 -8.17 13.73
CA PHE A 656 8.36 -7.51 12.66
C PHE A 656 8.55 -5.99 12.75
N ALA A 657 8.36 -5.29 11.64
CA ALA A 657 8.42 -3.84 11.58
C ALA A 657 7.54 -3.30 10.45
N TRP A 658 6.81 -2.22 10.73
CA TRP A 658 6.13 -1.44 9.70
C TRP A 658 7.15 -0.62 8.90
N GLY A 659 7.01 -0.64 7.59
CA GLY A 659 7.68 0.29 6.70
C GLY A 659 6.95 1.63 6.69
N PRO A 660 7.67 2.72 6.38
CA PRO A 660 7.06 4.04 6.24
C PRO A 660 6.02 4.04 5.11
N ARG A 661 5.11 5.01 5.16
CA ARG A 661 4.28 5.29 3.98
C ARG A 661 5.12 6.04 2.97
N ARG A 662 5.13 5.56 1.72
CA ARG A 662 5.64 6.33 0.58
C ARG A 662 4.68 7.46 0.23
#